data_AF-A0A2V5H0A4-F1
#
_entry.id   AF-A0A2V5H0A4-F1
#
_cell.length_a   1.000
_cell.length_b   1.000
_cell.length_c   1.000
_cell.angle_alpha   90.00
_cell.angle_beta   90.00
_cell.angle_gamma   90.00
#
_symmetry.space_group_name_H-M   'P 1'
#
loop_
_entity.id
_entity.type
_entity.pdbx_description
1 polymer ?
#
loop_
_entity_poly.entity_id
_entity_poly.type
_entity_poly.pdbx_seq_one_letter_code
_entity_poly.pdbx_strand_id
1 'polypeptide(L)'
;MAIRDIVVNPSLLPVLSLSAETREQCMQLLAVLDPSADSYSDSEERALAASKEQKQLFALLARLRGLNRDAILRVRDTKQATAEARQEIDRLHLQLQNLYYEQRHLTGEIAACESYDHKYLALPLIPLEEFLSLHPEHRESDEHDLMIARINHEHAEREKLEQARQELLKRKQALIAENNKRKEDLASLDQDLERFIDVSLCPGEFRAMLLTPGRPPSPSRRSSKRTCINSNNSNSPPTLPHLVLYQVTSPSSKHVLVMIAKNEDLSSLQTVDTHPDYTMNVSTPSPRPPPPEKPEAIRTRFKVIAAFWAVIVFLGFPIWWKTTSIYRASLPVPEMIDWADGKTCRPVFPLKIRVETPHLPDAEAQHLVWTTQHTLDDLNEFSAHHLRLKLSNDNADEQLDELADTALTVRLLPQDDLINPKSELQHDTTQLDVFYSPSQIPPLSSSNPPLSAYVAGELQQLFTEEKAIIAQILSNSHAASATANSQPPSAMLSSVSPQLAESIAKRLRRSMKYADTYHLAFSLFTPGTEPSSWDIQAAVHDYITPLLQAFSPISNFTVDTQVQLYATFAPTAPAPEYDQGHAAWTLKPEDLSAFINAAEWPLSPSIGPGPTINFILYVPDAAQSPLVVKDSIATSWVVPQWGGVVLLNPSNGTQLRHLSRGSLQAPFLTFSHQLLTLLGAPSTPAALPFRLQTLTRIRAASLLLSASSTMGSLARLTESLPSIPIPATVAASVATTLSHLTSACEHLRRGRFQAALADARIAETEAERSFFEKSMVGQMYFPDEHKVAVYLPLLGPIGVPLIVGLLKEVKKAIALRKARKAN
;
A
#
# COMPACT_ATOMS: atom_id res chain seq x y z
N MET A 1 -26.46 -34.74 41.52
CA MET A 1 -26.15 -35.95 40.71
C MET A 1 -25.08 -36.73 41.43
N ALA A 2 -25.19 -38.06 41.43
CA ALA A 2 -24.09 -38.95 41.78
C ALA A 2 -23.09 -39.01 40.62
N ILE A 3 -21.84 -39.39 40.89
CA ILE A 3 -20.80 -39.56 39.84
C ILE A 3 -21.23 -40.63 38.80
N ARG A 4 -22.07 -41.59 39.23
CA ARG A 4 -22.71 -42.61 38.38
C ARG A 4 -23.62 -42.01 37.29
N ASP A 5 -24.16 -40.81 37.49
CA ASP A 5 -25.07 -40.15 36.56
C ASP A 5 -24.32 -39.35 35.48
N ILE A 6 -23.01 -39.13 35.68
CA ILE A 6 -22.17 -38.22 34.87
C ILE A 6 -21.30 -39.02 33.88
N VAL A 7 -20.83 -40.20 34.27
CA VAL A 7 -19.92 -41.04 33.45
C VAL A 7 -20.72 -41.96 32.53
N VAL A 8 -21.25 -41.40 31.43
CA VAL A 8 -22.09 -42.13 30.45
C VAL A 8 -21.28 -43.10 29.57
N ASN A 9 -19.96 -42.94 29.45
CA ASN A 9 -19.14 -43.74 28.52
C ASN A 9 -19.01 -45.21 29.01
N PRO A 10 -19.46 -46.21 28.21
CA PRO A 10 -19.49 -47.61 28.65
C PRO A 10 -18.11 -48.24 28.91
N SER A 11 -17.03 -47.64 28.42
CA SER A 11 -15.66 -48.08 28.70
C SER A 11 -15.10 -47.59 30.04
N LEU A 12 -15.71 -46.57 30.65
CA LEU A 12 -15.30 -46.00 31.94
C LEU A 12 -16.14 -46.51 33.11
N LEU A 13 -17.36 -47.02 32.86
CA LEU A 13 -18.19 -47.67 33.88
C LEU A 13 -17.47 -48.79 34.65
N PRO A 14 -16.66 -49.68 34.03
CA PRO A 14 -15.90 -50.70 34.77
C PRO A 14 -14.79 -50.13 35.66
N VAL A 15 -14.22 -48.98 35.31
CA VAL A 15 -13.24 -48.26 36.15
C VAL A 15 -13.95 -47.68 37.37
N LEU A 16 -15.12 -47.08 37.17
CA LEU A 16 -15.94 -46.51 38.22
C LEU A 16 -16.45 -47.58 39.20
N SER A 17 -16.93 -48.73 38.72
CA SER A 17 -17.37 -49.83 39.60
C SER A 17 -16.18 -50.43 40.38
N LEU A 18 -15.07 -50.72 39.71
CA LEU A 18 -13.90 -51.35 40.33
C LEU A 18 -13.20 -50.41 41.34
N SER A 19 -13.19 -49.10 41.10
CA SER A 19 -12.66 -48.13 42.07
C SER A 19 -13.54 -48.00 43.32
N ALA A 20 -14.87 -48.15 43.19
CA ALA A 20 -15.77 -48.24 44.34
C ALA A 20 -15.54 -49.54 45.15
N GLU A 21 -15.45 -50.68 44.46
CA GLU A 21 -15.11 -52.00 45.04
C GLU A 21 -13.75 -51.96 45.77
N THR A 22 -12.73 -51.37 45.14
CA THR A 22 -11.39 -51.17 45.73
C THR A 22 -11.45 -50.28 46.98
N ARG A 23 -12.27 -49.21 46.96
CA ARG A 23 -12.47 -48.34 48.13
C ARG A 23 -13.15 -49.08 49.28
N GLU A 24 -14.14 -49.91 48.98
CA GLU A 24 -14.84 -50.71 49.99
C GLU A 24 -13.88 -51.72 50.64
N GLN A 25 -13.08 -52.42 49.84
CA GLN A 25 -12.02 -53.32 50.32
C GLN A 25 -10.97 -52.59 51.19
N CYS A 26 -10.60 -51.35 50.85
CA CYS A 26 -9.74 -50.52 51.69
C CYS A 26 -10.38 -50.21 53.06
N MET A 27 -11.68 -49.89 53.10
CA MET A 27 -12.38 -49.63 54.37
C MET A 27 -12.47 -50.89 55.24
N GLN A 28 -12.69 -52.05 54.64
CA GLN A 28 -12.70 -53.34 55.35
C GLN A 28 -11.31 -53.68 55.93
N LEU A 29 -10.24 -53.50 55.16
CA LEU A 29 -8.87 -53.68 55.64
C LEU A 29 -8.52 -52.70 56.77
N LEU A 30 -8.97 -51.44 56.70
CA LEU A 30 -8.79 -50.46 57.78
C LEU A 30 -9.54 -50.86 59.06
N ALA A 31 -10.76 -51.40 58.95
CA ALA A 31 -11.52 -51.88 60.11
C ALA A 31 -10.87 -53.09 60.80
N VAL A 32 -10.24 -54.00 60.04
CA VAL A 32 -9.46 -55.14 60.58
C VAL A 32 -8.15 -54.68 61.25
N LEU A 33 -7.66 -53.48 60.92
CA LEU A 33 -6.46 -52.87 61.49
C LEU A 33 -6.75 -51.83 62.59
N ASP A 34 -8.02 -51.60 62.95
CA ASP A 34 -8.39 -50.62 63.96
C ASP A 34 -8.09 -51.15 65.38
N PRO A 35 -7.19 -50.52 66.16
CA PRO A 35 -6.82 -50.99 67.50
C PRO A 35 -7.92 -50.77 68.55
N SER A 36 -9.03 -50.10 68.22
CA SER A 36 -10.17 -49.91 69.12
C SER A 36 -11.20 -51.04 69.07
N ALA A 37 -11.10 -51.96 68.10
CA ALA A 37 -11.97 -53.13 67.98
C ALA A 37 -11.39 -54.36 68.72
N ASP A 38 -12.08 -54.75 69.79
CA ASP A 38 -11.87 -55.91 70.67
C ASP A 38 -10.49 -56.09 71.32
N SER A 39 -10.49 -56.41 72.61
CA SER A 39 -9.29 -56.67 73.43
C SER A 39 -9.01 -58.17 73.66
N TYR A 40 -9.77 -59.08 73.04
CA TYR A 40 -9.78 -60.52 73.33
C TYR A 40 -9.82 -61.43 72.07
N SER A 41 -8.98 -61.18 71.07
CA SER A 41 -8.73 -62.16 69.99
C SER A 41 -7.25 -62.26 69.66
N ASP A 42 -6.81 -63.45 69.23
CA ASP A 42 -5.39 -63.75 69.06
C ASP A 42 -4.72 -62.91 67.97
N SER A 43 -3.52 -62.44 68.28
CA SER A 43 -2.71 -61.56 67.41
C SER A 43 -2.42 -62.20 66.05
N GLU A 44 -2.21 -63.52 66.03
CA GLU A 44 -1.96 -64.28 64.80
C GLU A 44 -3.21 -64.36 63.90
N GLU A 45 -4.41 -64.47 64.48
CA GLU A 45 -5.66 -64.54 63.71
C GLU A 45 -5.97 -63.19 63.03
N ARG A 46 -5.73 -62.06 63.72
CA ARG A 46 -5.79 -60.72 63.12
C ARG A 46 -4.78 -60.56 61.98
N ALA A 47 -3.54 -61.03 62.17
CA ALA A 47 -2.50 -60.96 61.14
C ALA A 47 -2.85 -61.79 59.89
N LEU A 48 -3.46 -62.98 60.08
CA LEU A 48 -3.95 -63.82 58.99
C LEU A 48 -5.13 -63.17 58.25
N ALA A 49 -6.09 -62.60 58.98
CA ALA A 49 -7.21 -61.85 58.41
C ALA A 49 -6.72 -60.64 57.58
N ALA A 50 -5.88 -59.78 58.17
CA ALA A 50 -5.29 -58.63 57.47
C ALA A 50 -4.51 -59.06 56.21
N SER A 51 -3.75 -60.16 56.28
CA SER A 51 -3.02 -60.70 55.11
C SER A 51 -3.96 -61.18 54.00
N LYS A 52 -5.13 -61.74 54.34
CA LYS A 52 -6.15 -62.15 53.37
C LYS A 52 -6.76 -60.94 52.65
N GLU A 53 -7.24 -59.95 53.40
CA GLU A 53 -7.87 -58.75 52.84
C GLU A 53 -6.88 -57.89 52.05
N GLN A 54 -5.60 -57.84 52.48
CA GLN A 54 -4.51 -57.19 51.75
C GLN A 54 -4.24 -57.85 50.38
N LYS A 55 -4.28 -59.19 50.29
CA LYS A 55 -4.10 -59.92 49.01
C LYS A 55 -5.25 -59.63 48.04
N GLN A 56 -6.48 -59.54 48.53
CA GLN A 56 -7.64 -59.16 47.72
C GLN A 56 -7.52 -57.72 47.23
N LEU A 57 -7.14 -56.78 48.10
CA LEU A 57 -6.89 -55.39 47.73
C LEU A 57 -5.79 -55.26 46.63
N PHE A 58 -4.68 -56.00 46.74
CA PHE A 58 -3.65 -55.97 45.71
C PHE A 58 -4.13 -56.52 44.35
N ALA A 59 -5.01 -57.53 44.34
CA ALA A 59 -5.62 -58.03 43.10
C ALA A 59 -6.55 -56.98 42.44
N LEU A 60 -7.39 -56.31 43.23
CA LEU A 60 -8.25 -55.22 42.75
C LEU A 60 -7.41 -54.04 42.19
N LEU A 61 -6.35 -53.63 42.91
CA LEU A 61 -5.42 -52.58 42.48
C LEU A 61 -4.67 -52.95 41.18
N ALA A 62 -4.29 -54.21 40.99
CA ALA A 62 -3.67 -54.67 39.75
C ALA A 62 -4.65 -54.56 38.57
N ARG A 63 -5.90 -55.01 38.75
CA ARG A 63 -6.97 -54.91 37.75
C ARG A 63 -7.32 -53.45 37.42
N LEU A 64 -7.36 -52.57 38.43
CA LEU A 64 -7.64 -51.14 38.27
C LEU A 64 -6.52 -50.41 37.50
N ARG A 65 -5.26 -50.76 37.75
CA ARG A 65 -4.11 -50.27 36.96
C ARG A 65 -4.18 -50.72 35.50
N GLY A 66 -4.65 -51.94 35.24
CA GLY A 66 -4.93 -52.43 33.89
C GLY A 66 -5.97 -51.56 33.16
N LEU A 67 -7.17 -51.44 33.72
CA LEU A 67 -8.24 -50.65 33.11
C LEU A 67 -7.88 -49.16 32.94
N ASN A 68 -7.10 -48.58 33.86
CA ASN A 68 -6.60 -47.21 33.71
C ASN A 68 -5.61 -47.08 32.54
N ARG A 69 -4.72 -48.06 32.34
CA ARG A 69 -3.82 -48.10 31.17
C ARG A 69 -4.63 -48.20 29.87
N ASP A 70 -5.66 -49.04 29.83
CA ASP A 70 -6.52 -49.20 28.65
C ASP A 70 -7.31 -47.91 28.34
N ALA A 71 -7.77 -47.19 29.36
CA ALA A 71 -8.41 -45.88 29.19
C ALA A 71 -7.44 -44.83 28.63
N ILE A 72 -6.20 -44.77 29.14
CA ILE A 72 -5.15 -43.86 28.65
C ILE A 72 -4.77 -44.18 27.19
N LEU A 73 -4.70 -45.46 26.82
CA LEU A 73 -4.47 -45.88 25.43
C LEU A 73 -5.61 -45.40 24.52
N ARG A 74 -6.88 -45.66 24.88
CA ARG A 74 -8.03 -45.19 24.09
C ARG A 74 -8.08 -43.67 23.91
N VAL A 75 -7.69 -42.90 24.93
CA VAL A 75 -7.57 -41.43 24.82
C VAL A 75 -6.46 -41.01 23.85
N ARG A 76 -5.36 -41.77 23.77
CA ARG A 76 -4.31 -41.56 22.76
C ARG A 76 -4.81 -41.93 21.36
N ASP A 77 -5.52 -43.04 21.22
CA ASP A 77 -6.03 -43.53 19.93
C ASP A 77 -7.07 -42.56 19.35
N THR A 78 -8.02 -42.06 20.16
CA THR A 78 -8.98 -41.04 19.72
C THR A 78 -8.32 -39.70 19.40
N LYS A 79 -7.31 -39.29 20.16
CA LYS A 79 -6.49 -38.10 19.84
C LYS A 79 -5.73 -38.26 18.52
N GLN A 80 -5.27 -39.46 18.19
CA GLN A 80 -4.63 -39.73 16.89
C GLN A 80 -5.65 -39.69 15.75
N ALA A 81 -6.76 -40.42 15.85
CA ALA A 81 -7.79 -40.45 14.80
C ALA A 81 -8.40 -39.05 14.53
N THR A 82 -8.57 -38.23 15.56
CA THR A 82 -9.05 -36.84 15.39
C THR A 82 -7.99 -35.91 14.79
N ALA A 83 -6.69 -36.15 15.04
CA ALA A 83 -5.62 -35.41 14.39
C ALA A 83 -5.48 -35.80 12.90
N GLU A 84 -5.62 -37.08 12.56
CA GLU A 84 -5.61 -37.59 11.19
C GLU A 84 -6.80 -37.04 10.38
N ALA A 85 -8.02 -37.11 10.92
CA ALA A 85 -9.22 -36.53 10.30
C ALA A 85 -9.10 -35.00 10.11
N ARG A 86 -8.49 -34.29 11.07
CA ARG A 86 -8.21 -32.86 10.93
C ARG A 86 -7.21 -32.58 9.80
N GLN A 87 -6.12 -33.34 9.70
CA GLN A 87 -5.14 -33.19 8.62
C GLN A 87 -5.75 -33.43 7.23
N GLU A 88 -6.73 -34.35 7.11
CA GLU A 88 -7.48 -34.50 5.87
C GLU A 88 -8.38 -33.30 5.56
N ILE A 89 -9.10 -32.75 6.55
CA ILE A 89 -9.89 -31.52 6.38
C ILE A 89 -9.00 -30.34 5.96
N ASP A 90 -7.87 -30.14 6.63
CA ASP A 90 -6.90 -29.08 6.32
C ASP A 90 -6.34 -29.25 4.88
N ARG A 91 -6.06 -30.48 4.45
CA ARG A 91 -5.64 -30.83 3.08
C ARG A 91 -6.72 -30.53 2.03
N LEU A 92 -7.97 -30.93 2.29
CA LEU A 92 -9.10 -30.70 1.39
C LEU A 92 -9.44 -29.21 1.29
N HIS A 93 -9.33 -28.46 2.38
CA HIS A 93 -9.53 -27.02 2.40
C HIS A 93 -8.48 -26.29 1.53
N LEU A 94 -7.20 -26.70 1.60
CA LEU A 94 -6.15 -26.18 0.73
C LEU A 94 -6.42 -26.48 -0.76
N GLN A 95 -6.91 -27.68 -1.08
CA GLN A 95 -7.31 -28.02 -2.45
C GLN A 95 -8.49 -27.15 -2.94
N LEU A 96 -9.47 -26.88 -2.08
CA LEU A 96 -10.60 -26.00 -2.40
C LEU A 96 -10.16 -24.54 -2.62
N GLN A 97 -9.23 -24.02 -1.80
CA GLN A 97 -8.65 -22.68 -2.01
C GLN A 97 -7.93 -22.57 -3.37
N ASN A 98 -7.16 -23.60 -3.76
CA ASN A 98 -6.49 -23.63 -5.06
C ASN A 98 -7.49 -23.59 -6.22
N LEU A 99 -8.59 -24.34 -6.13
CA LEU A 99 -9.65 -24.34 -7.15
C LEU A 99 -10.37 -22.98 -7.25
N TYR A 100 -10.63 -22.30 -6.13
CA TYR A 100 -11.18 -20.94 -6.17
C TYR A 100 -10.20 -19.91 -6.76
N TYR A 101 -8.90 -20.09 -6.54
CA TYR A 101 -7.87 -19.26 -7.19
C TYR A 101 -7.84 -19.49 -8.71
N GLU A 102 -7.84 -20.75 -9.15
CA GLU A 102 -7.88 -21.14 -10.56
C GLU A 102 -9.16 -20.63 -11.25
N GLN A 103 -10.33 -20.80 -10.63
CA GLN A 103 -11.60 -20.25 -11.11
C GLN A 103 -11.50 -18.72 -11.30
N ARG A 104 -10.98 -17.99 -10.30
CA ARG A 104 -10.84 -16.53 -10.38
C ARG A 104 -9.83 -16.08 -11.43
N HIS A 105 -8.76 -16.85 -11.66
CA HIS A 105 -7.80 -16.62 -12.73
C HIS A 105 -8.47 -16.76 -14.10
N LEU A 106 -9.12 -17.90 -14.35
CA LEU A 106 -9.79 -18.21 -15.62
C LEU A 106 -10.92 -17.21 -15.92
N THR A 107 -11.73 -16.81 -14.93
CA THR A 107 -12.73 -15.74 -15.11
C THR A 107 -12.09 -14.40 -15.48
N GLY A 108 -10.92 -14.08 -14.92
CA GLY A 108 -10.16 -12.89 -15.29
C GLY A 108 -9.58 -12.94 -16.71
N GLU A 109 -9.08 -14.10 -17.14
CA GLU A 109 -8.59 -14.31 -18.51
C GLU A 109 -9.73 -14.29 -19.54
N ILE A 110 -10.88 -14.90 -19.24
CA ILE A 110 -12.09 -14.82 -20.08
C ILE A 110 -12.52 -13.36 -20.23
N ALA A 111 -12.66 -12.61 -19.13
CA ALA A 111 -13.04 -11.20 -19.18
C ALA A 111 -12.04 -10.35 -19.98
N ALA A 112 -10.73 -10.64 -19.89
CA ALA A 112 -9.69 -9.94 -20.66
C ALA A 112 -9.69 -10.32 -22.16
N CYS A 113 -10.15 -11.53 -22.51
CA CYS A 113 -10.40 -11.92 -23.91
C CYS A 113 -11.68 -11.28 -24.46
N GLU A 114 -12.75 -11.20 -23.67
CA GLU A 114 -14.02 -10.56 -24.02
C GLU A 114 -13.87 -9.03 -24.17
N SER A 115 -13.06 -8.39 -23.31
CA SER A 115 -12.75 -6.96 -23.38
C SER A 115 -11.61 -6.61 -24.36
N TYR A 116 -11.28 -7.47 -25.32
CA TYR A 116 -10.22 -7.20 -26.28
C TYR A 116 -10.72 -6.33 -27.44
N ASP A 117 -10.38 -5.04 -27.42
CA ASP A 117 -10.74 -4.08 -28.46
C ASP A 117 -10.22 -4.49 -29.86
N HIS A 118 -11.10 -5.11 -30.64
CA HIS A 118 -10.80 -5.47 -32.02
C HIS A 118 -10.71 -4.21 -32.89
N LYS A 119 -9.52 -3.95 -33.45
CA LYS A 119 -9.21 -2.76 -34.26
C LYS A 119 -10.17 -2.48 -35.42
N TYR A 120 -10.89 -3.49 -35.94
CA TYR A 120 -11.87 -3.29 -37.01
C TYR A 120 -13.11 -2.51 -36.57
N LEU A 121 -13.47 -2.56 -35.29
CA LEU A 121 -14.60 -1.81 -34.71
C LEU A 121 -14.36 -0.29 -34.72
N ALA A 122 -13.08 0.13 -34.81
CA ALA A 122 -12.68 1.53 -34.89
C ALA A 122 -12.46 2.03 -36.33
N LEU A 123 -12.68 1.20 -37.37
CA LEU A 123 -12.67 1.70 -38.75
C LEU A 123 -14.00 2.43 -39.02
N PRO A 124 -13.99 3.68 -39.53
CA PRO A 124 -15.17 4.25 -40.14
C PRO A 124 -15.45 3.46 -41.43
N LEU A 125 -16.53 2.68 -41.45
CA LEU A 125 -17.00 1.93 -42.62
C LEU A 125 -18.31 2.55 -43.13
N ILE A 126 -18.54 2.54 -44.44
CA ILE A 126 -19.85 2.86 -45.06
C ILE A 126 -21.00 2.13 -44.34
N PRO A 127 -22.16 2.79 -44.08
CA PRO A 127 -23.33 2.18 -43.46
C PRO A 127 -23.78 0.88 -44.15
N LEU A 128 -24.32 -0.07 -43.36
CA LEU A 128 -24.69 -1.40 -43.85
C LEU A 128 -25.76 -1.35 -44.95
N GLU A 129 -26.74 -0.44 -44.83
CA GLU A 129 -27.79 -0.23 -45.84
C GLU A 129 -27.21 0.24 -47.19
N GLU A 130 -26.27 1.18 -47.15
CA GLU A 130 -25.59 1.73 -48.33
C GLU A 130 -24.70 0.67 -48.99
N PHE A 131 -23.93 -0.09 -48.19
CA PHE A 131 -23.14 -1.22 -48.70
C PHE A 131 -24.01 -2.29 -49.38
N LEU A 132 -25.12 -2.70 -48.77
CA LEU A 132 -26.05 -3.67 -49.36
C LEU A 132 -26.89 -3.12 -50.52
N SER A 133 -26.82 -1.81 -50.81
CA SER A 133 -27.34 -1.21 -52.03
C SER A 133 -26.34 -1.31 -53.20
N LEU A 134 -25.04 -1.19 -52.91
CA LEU A 134 -23.94 -1.30 -53.89
C LEU A 134 -23.59 -2.75 -54.20
N HIS A 135 -23.56 -3.61 -53.18
CA HIS A 135 -23.25 -5.04 -53.24
C HIS A 135 -24.45 -5.90 -52.78
N PRO A 136 -25.50 -6.04 -53.62
CA PRO A 136 -26.69 -6.83 -53.28
C PRO A 136 -26.39 -8.34 -53.14
N GLU A 137 -25.24 -8.80 -53.66
CA GLU A 137 -24.75 -10.18 -53.57
C GLU A 137 -24.43 -10.65 -52.13
N HIS A 138 -24.17 -9.73 -51.20
CA HIS A 138 -23.84 -10.04 -49.80
C HIS A 138 -25.03 -10.04 -48.82
N ARG A 139 -26.28 -9.94 -49.33
CA ARG A 139 -27.49 -9.86 -48.49
C ARG A 139 -27.84 -11.16 -47.73
N GLU A 140 -27.33 -12.29 -48.20
CA GLU A 140 -27.54 -13.63 -47.59
C GLU A 140 -26.23 -14.21 -47.03
N SER A 141 -25.18 -13.40 -46.90
CA SER A 141 -23.90 -13.78 -46.27
C SER A 141 -23.99 -13.72 -44.73
N ASP A 142 -23.16 -14.52 -44.04
CA ASP A 142 -23.01 -14.46 -42.59
C ASP A 142 -22.44 -13.09 -42.12
N GLU A 143 -22.71 -12.69 -40.88
CA GLU A 143 -22.30 -11.38 -40.35
C GLU A 143 -20.78 -11.19 -40.39
N HIS A 144 -20.01 -12.27 -40.15
CA HIS A 144 -18.55 -12.25 -40.25
C HIS A 144 -18.06 -12.02 -41.69
N ASP A 145 -18.61 -12.75 -42.66
CA ASP A 145 -18.25 -12.63 -44.07
C ASP A 145 -18.68 -11.27 -44.65
N LEU A 146 -19.84 -10.76 -44.23
CA LEU A 146 -20.33 -9.43 -44.59
C LEU A 146 -19.41 -8.33 -44.03
N MET A 147 -18.90 -8.48 -42.80
CA MET A 147 -17.91 -7.56 -42.23
C MET A 147 -16.58 -7.60 -43.01
N ILE A 148 -16.10 -8.78 -43.39
CA ILE A 148 -14.90 -8.94 -44.23
C ILE A 148 -15.10 -8.25 -45.60
N ALA A 149 -16.25 -8.45 -46.24
CA ALA A 149 -16.58 -7.83 -47.52
C ALA A 149 -16.59 -6.28 -47.42
N ARG A 150 -17.18 -5.71 -46.37
CA ARG A 150 -17.17 -4.26 -46.09
C ARG A 150 -15.76 -3.71 -45.89
N ILE A 151 -14.91 -4.41 -45.13
CA ILE A 151 -13.51 -4.00 -44.90
C ILE A 151 -12.69 -4.05 -46.20
N ASN A 152 -12.91 -5.07 -47.05
CA ASN A 152 -12.22 -5.19 -48.33
C ASN A 152 -12.64 -4.11 -49.34
N HIS A 153 -13.94 -3.76 -49.38
CA HIS A 153 -14.44 -2.63 -50.17
C HIS A 153 -13.80 -1.30 -49.73
N GLU A 154 -13.79 -1.02 -48.43
CA GLU A 154 -13.16 0.17 -47.85
C GLU A 154 -11.65 0.25 -48.12
N HIS A 155 -10.94 -0.88 -48.09
CA HIS A 155 -9.54 -0.93 -48.52
C HIS A 155 -9.38 -0.53 -49.99
N ALA A 156 -10.18 -1.12 -50.88
CA ALA A 156 -10.11 -0.86 -52.31
C ALA A 156 -10.43 0.61 -52.67
N GLU A 157 -11.44 1.21 -52.02
CA GLU A 157 -11.75 2.64 -52.23
C GLU A 157 -10.64 3.57 -51.70
N ARG A 158 -10.09 3.29 -50.52
CA ARG A 158 -8.97 4.08 -49.97
C ARG A 158 -7.70 3.97 -50.83
N GLU A 159 -7.46 2.80 -51.42
CA GLU A 159 -6.35 2.61 -52.35
C GLU A 159 -6.55 3.45 -53.64
N LYS A 160 -7.74 3.43 -54.24
CA LYS A 160 -8.10 4.29 -55.39
C LYS A 160 -7.93 5.78 -55.06
N LEU A 161 -8.40 6.21 -53.89
CA LEU A 161 -8.32 7.61 -53.44
C LEU A 161 -6.87 8.06 -53.22
N GLU A 162 -6.01 7.21 -52.63
CA GLU A 162 -4.59 7.52 -52.45
C GLU A 162 -3.82 7.51 -53.78
N GLN A 163 -4.14 6.60 -54.72
CA GLN A 163 -3.60 6.63 -56.08
C GLN A 163 -3.98 7.95 -56.79
N ALA A 164 -5.25 8.33 -56.79
CA ALA A 164 -5.73 9.59 -57.37
C ALA A 164 -5.10 10.83 -56.71
N ARG A 165 -4.94 10.81 -55.38
CA ARG A 165 -4.21 11.85 -54.62
C ARG A 165 -2.75 11.97 -55.08
N GLN A 166 -2.06 10.86 -55.30
CA GLN A 166 -0.67 10.87 -55.78
C GLN A 166 -0.54 11.38 -57.21
N GLU A 167 -1.50 11.08 -58.09
CA GLU A 167 -1.56 11.66 -59.44
C GLU A 167 -1.81 13.17 -59.40
N LEU A 168 -2.76 13.63 -58.58
CA LEU A 168 -3.03 15.05 -58.38
C LEU A 168 -1.84 15.79 -57.77
N LEU A 169 -1.08 15.16 -56.85
CA LEU A 169 0.16 15.71 -56.30
C LEU A 169 1.26 15.83 -57.37
N LYS A 170 1.47 14.81 -58.20
CA LYS A 170 2.40 14.86 -59.35
C LYS A 170 2.01 15.97 -60.33
N ARG A 171 0.72 16.08 -60.66
CA ARG A 171 0.19 17.13 -61.55
C ARG A 171 0.33 18.53 -60.96
N LYS A 172 0.11 18.69 -59.65
CA LYS A 172 0.36 19.95 -58.92
C LYS A 172 1.84 20.33 -58.94
N GLN A 173 2.75 19.39 -58.72
CA GLN A 173 4.20 19.63 -58.79
C GLN A 173 4.64 20.04 -60.21
N ALA A 174 4.13 19.38 -61.24
CA ALA A 174 4.40 19.73 -62.64
C ALA A 174 3.92 21.16 -62.98
N LEU A 175 2.70 21.53 -62.56
CA LEU A 175 2.16 22.89 -62.75
C LEU A 175 2.94 23.97 -61.98
N ILE A 176 3.44 23.65 -60.77
CA ILE A 176 4.32 24.57 -60.02
C ILE A 176 5.65 24.77 -60.73
N ALA A 177 6.26 23.69 -61.26
CA ALA A 177 7.50 23.77 -62.04
C ALA A 177 7.31 24.57 -63.33
N GLU A 178 6.19 24.38 -64.04
CA GLU A 178 5.86 25.16 -65.24
C GLU A 178 5.62 26.64 -64.91
N ASN A 179 4.92 26.95 -63.81
CA ASN A 179 4.65 28.32 -63.40
C ASN A 179 5.94 29.05 -62.98
N ASN A 180 6.82 28.37 -62.23
CA ASN A 180 8.15 28.88 -61.89
C ASN A 180 8.98 29.13 -63.15
N LYS A 181 9.00 28.20 -64.12
CA LYS A 181 9.70 28.40 -65.38
C LYS A 181 9.15 29.62 -66.13
N ARG A 182 7.83 29.73 -66.31
CA ARG A 182 7.21 30.91 -66.96
C ARG A 182 7.54 32.22 -66.23
N LYS A 183 7.76 32.19 -64.92
CA LYS A 183 8.21 33.34 -64.12
C LYS A 183 9.69 33.68 -64.34
N GLU A 184 10.55 32.68 -64.51
CA GLU A 184 11.96 32.86 -64.92
C GLU A 184 12.06 33.38 -66.36
N ASP A 185 11.27 32.83 -67.28
CA ASP A 185 11.13 33.29 -68.67
C ASP A 185 10.69 34.78 -68.69
N LEU A 186 9.67 35.17 -67.89
CA LEU A 186 9.24 36.57 -67.74
C LEU A 186 10.34 37.48 -67.16
N ALA A 187 11.02 37.06 -66.10
CA ALA A 187 12.10 37.84 -65.49
C ALA A 187 13.31 38.03 -66.45
N SER A 188 13.54 37.08 -67.36
CA SER A 188 14.52 37.24 -68.44
C SER A 188 14.08 38.25 -69.50
N LEU A 189 12.77 38.29 -69.82
CA LEU A 189 12.19 39.32 -70.69
C LEU A 189 12.30 40.73 -70.09
N ASP A 190 12.00 40.88 -68.80
CA ASP A 190 12.16 42.16 -68.08
C ASP A 190 13.63 42.63 -68.12
N GLN A 191 14.59 41.73 -67.89
CA GLN A 191 16.02 42.06 -67.95
C GLN A 191 16.50 42.43 -69.37
N ASP A 192 15.97 41.78 -70.43
CA ASP A 192 16.26 42.19 -71.81
C ASP A 192 15.55 43.50 -72.18
N LEU A 193 14.42 43.83 -71.54
CA LEU A 193 13.78 45.14 -71.64
C LEU A 193 14.63 46.24 -70.98
N GLU A 194 15.14 46.00 -69.78
CA GLU A 194 16.09 46.91 -69.09
C GLU A 194 17.34 47.16 -69.95
N ARG A 195 17.94 46.09 -70.53
CA ARG A 195 19.06 46.23 -71.48
C ARG A 195 18.71 47.08 -72.69
N PHE A 196 17.50 46.94 -73.24
CA PHE A 196 17.06 47.73 -74.39
C PHE A 196 16.89 49.21 -74.02
N ILE A 197 16.44 49.49 -72.80
CA ILE A 197 16.34 50.85 -72.24
C ILE A 197 17.74 51.43 -72.02
N ASP A 198 18.67 50.72 -71.39
CA ASP A 198 20.06 51.16 -71.17
C ASP A 198 20.80 51.47 -72.49
N VAL A 199 20.65 50.61 -73.50
CA VAL A 199 21.22 50.81 -74.85
C VAL A 199 20.64 52.07 -75.54
N SER A 200 19.43 52.51 -75.16
CA SER A 200 18.81 53.74 -75.67
C SER A 200 19.22 55.02 -74.91
N LEU A 201 19.92 54.90 -73.77
CA LEU A 201 20.11 55.99 -72.80
C LEU A 201 21.56 56.31 -72.42
N CYS A 202 22.54 56.08 -73.31
CA CYS A 202 23.92 56.53 -73.05
C CYS A 202 24.73 57.00 -74.29
N PRO A 203 24.51 58.24 -74.80
CA PRO A 203 25.46 58.91 -75.68
C PRO A 203 26.71 59.38 -74.93
N GLY A 204 27.88 59.29 -75.55
CA GLY A 204 29.17 59.63 -74.92
C GLY A 204 29.42 61.12 -74.67
N GLU A 205 30.39 61.41 -73.81
CA GLU A 205 30.76 62.76 -73.39
C GLU A 205 31.22 63.69 -74.53
N PHE A 206 30.90 64.98 -74.41
CA PHE A 206 31.81 66.04 -74.83
C PHE A 206 31.64 67.30 -73.97
N ARG A 207 32.76 67.86 -73.48
CA ARG A 207 32.90 69.22 -72.89
C ARG A 207 32.20 69.41 -71.51
N ALA A 208 32.79 69.07 -70.35
CA ALA A 208 34.08 69.43 -69.72
C ALA A 208 34.11 70.78 -68.93
N MET A 209 35.09 70.88 -68.00
CA MET A 209 35.84 72.10 -67.60
C MET A 209 35.48 72.81 -66.25
N LEU A 210 36.13 72.40 -65.13
CA LEU A 210 37.01 73.21 -64.20
C LEU A 210 36.98 72.85 -62.68
N LEU A 211 38.17 72.67 -62.08
CA LEU A 211 38.64 73.05 -60.69
C LEU A 211 37.88 72.48 -59.45
N THR A 212 38.44 72.24 -58.24
CA THR A 212 39.81 72.24 -57.62
C THR A 212 39.79 71.37 -56.33
N PRO A 213 40.94 70.99 -55.71
CA PRO A 213 41.00 69.87 -54.73
C PRO A 213 40.84 70.22 -53.23
N GLY A 214 40.55 69.21 -52.39
CA GLY A 214 40.45 69.29 -50.92
C GLY A 214 40.62 67.93 -50.20
N ARG A 215 40.84 67.92 -48.87
CA ARG A 215 41.18 66.74 -48.01
C ARG A 215 39.97 66.30 -47.10
N PRO A 216 40.08 65.28 -46.20
CA PRO A 216 38.96 64.48 -45.62
C PRO A 216 38.63 64.92 -44.15
N PRO A 217 37.97 64.16 -43.21
CA PRO A 217 37.56 62.73 -43.17
C PRO A 217 36.17 62.42 -42.50
N SER A 218 36.03 61.19 -41.97
CA SER A 218 34.91 60.54 -41.23
C SER A 218 34.64 61.13 -39.81
N PRO A 219 33.70 60.63 -38.93
CA PRO A 219 32.95 59.35 -38.93
C PRO A 219 31.51 59.26 -38.27
N SER A 220 30.92 58.05 -38.30
CA SER A 220 30.22 57.33 -37.18
C SER A 220 28.68 57.34 -36.92
N ARG A 221 28.21 56.14 -36.47
CA ARG A 221 27.28 55.81 -35.35
C ARG A 221 25.72 55.80 -35.45
N ARG A 222 25.17 54.56 -35.34
CA ARG A 222 24.24 54.03 -34.29
C ARG A 222 22.69 54.22 -34.34
N SER A 223 21.98 53.07 -34.34
CA SER A 223 20.76 52.68 -33.53
C SER A 223 19.41 53.41 -33.67
N SER A 224 18.22 52.84 -33.38
CA SER A 224 17.69 51.45 -33.23
C SER A 224 16.16 51.46 -32.90
N LYS A 225 15.50 50.27 -32.91
CA LYS A 225 14.23 49.84 -32.22
C LYS A 225 12.84 49.87 -32.93
N ARG A 226 12.20 48.68 -32.82
CA ARG A 226 10.76 48.37 -32.49
C ARG A 226 9.69 48.51 -33.60
N THR A 227 9.05 47.43 -34.09
CA THR A 227 7.96 46.55 -33.52
C THR A 227 6.58 47.22 -33.45
N CYS A 228 5.45 46.57 -33.75
CA CYS A 228 5.16 45.13 -33.93
C CYS A 228 4.11 44.91 -35.10
N ILE A 229 3.25 43.88 -35.25
CA ILE A 229 2.76 42.78 -34.37
C ILE A 229 2.25 41.57 -35.22
N ASN A 230 2.43 40.34 -34.70
CA ASN A 230 1.57 39.14 -34.63
C ASN A 230 0.40 38.82 -35.62
N SER A 231 -0.03 37.56 -35.80
CA SER A 231 0.34 36.28 -35.09
C SER A 231 -0.05 34.99 -35.86
N ASN A 232 0.78 33.94 -35.69
CA ASN A 232 0.44 32.50 -35.45
C ASN A 232 -0.39 31.72 -36.52
N ASN A 233 -0.31 30.38 -36.69
CA ASN A 233 0.40 29.24 -36.09
C ASN A 233 0.34 28.04 -37.09
N SER A 234 1.03 26.88 -36.99
CA SER A 234 2.24 26.42 -36.29
C SER A 234 2.59 24.94 -36.64
N ASN A 235 3.82 24.51 -36.34
CA ASN A 235 4.26 23.11 -36.10
C ASN A 235 4.49 22.13 -37.27
N SER A 236 5.16 21.03 -36.93
CA SER A 236 6.11 20.22 -37.72
C SER A 236 5.71 18.72 -37.81
N PRO A 237 6.43 17.83 -38.56
CA PRO A 237 5.92 16.52 -39.01
C PRO A 237 6.26 15.34 -38.07
N PRO A 238 5.88 14.09 -38.41
CA PRO A 238 6.90 13.13 -38.91
C PRO A 238 6.42 12.14 -40.01
N THR A 239 7.02 10.95 -40.10
CA THR A 239 7.15 10.07 -41.29
C THR A 239 6.30 8.77 -41.34
N LEU A 240 6.26 8.15 -42.52
CA LEU A 240 5.72 6.81 -42.87
C LEU A 240 6.40 5.62 -42.15
N PRO A 241 5.77 4.43 -42.11
CA PRO A 241 6.11 3.37 -43.09
C PRO A 241 4.89 2.64 -43.74
N HIS A 242 5.14 1.69 -44.65
CA HIS A 242 4.14 1.01 -45.51
C HIS A 242 3.84 -0.46 -45.09
N LEU A 243 2.75 -1.04 -45.63
CA LEU A 243 2.26 -2.43 -45.38
C LEU A 243 2.99 -3.52 -46.22
N VAL A 244 2.80 -4.80 -45.83
CA VAL A 244 2.31 -5.97 -46.64
C VAL A 244 2.82 -7.34 -46.07
N LEU A 245 2.17 -8.52 -46.19
CA LEU A 245 0.75 -8.97 -46.08
C LEU A 245 0.71 -10.54 -46.14
N TYR A 246 0.11 -11.25 -45.16
CA TYR A 246 -0.36 -12.67 -45.11
C TYR A 246 0.67 -13.82 -45.44
N GLN A 247 0.78 -14.99 -44.77
CA GLN A 247 -0.15 -16.01 -44.19
C GLN A 247 -0.55 -17.13 -45.19
N VAL A 248 -0.38 -18.43 -44.83
CA VAL A 248 -1.18 -19.60 -45.30
C VAL A 248 -0.82 -20.94 -44.58
N THR A 249 -1.84 -21.59 -44.01
CA THR A 249 -2.08 -23.03 -43.68
C THR A 249 -1.06 -23.97 -42.96
N SER A 250 -1.59 -24.79 -42.04
CA SER A 250 -1.12 -26.17 -41.71
C SER A 250 -1.89 -27.22 -42.56
N PRO A 251 -1.57 -28.54 -42.56
CA PRO A 251 -2.15 -29.43 -41.51
C PRO A 251 -1.43 -30.79 -41.19
N SER A 252 -1.79 -31.35 -40.03
CA SER A 252 -2.06 -32.78 -39.71
C SER A 252 -1.11 -33.95 -40.11
N SER A 253 -0.80 -34.80 -39.11
CA SER A 253 -1.15 -36.25 -39.03
C SER A 253 -0.06 -37.34 -38.82
N LYS A 254 -0.41 -38.24 -37.87
CA LYS A 254 -0.13 -39.70 -37.73
C LYS A 254 1.09 -40.24 -36.96
N HIS A 255 0.78 -41.17 -36.05
CA HIS A 255 1.66 -42.04 -35.26
C HIS A 255 2.16 -43.28 -36.04
N VAL A 256 3.34 -43.80 -35.67
CA VAL A 256 3.77 -45.22 -35.41
C VAL A 256 5.13 -45.09 -34.68
N LEU A 257 5.50 -45.58 -33.48
CA LEU A 257 5.18 -46.73 -32.58
C LEU A 257 6.01 -48.02 -32.81
N VAL A 258 6.40 -48.71 -31.71
CA VAL A 258 7.05 -50.06 -31.63
C VAL A 258 8.58 -50.04 -31.87
N MET A 259 9.49 -50.74 -31.15
CA MET A 259 9.45 -51.70 -30.00
C MET A 259 9.89 -50.99 -28.67
N ILE A 260 9.71 -51.44 -27.41
CA ILE A 260 9.64 -52.78 -26.75
C ILE A 260 11.05 -53.42 -26.63
N ALA A 261 11.55 -54.00 -25.53
CA ALA A 261 10.92 -54.66 -24.36
C ALA A 261 11.47 -54.23 -22.97
N LYS A 262 11.20 -55.04 -21.93
CA LYS A 262 11.43 -54.83 -20.48
C LYS A 262 11.92 -56.16 -19.84
N ASN A 263 12.20 -56.14 -18.52
CA ASN A 263 12.48 -57.27 -17.59
C ASN A 263 13.94 -57.80 -17.59
N GLU A 264 14.53 -58.31 -16.49
CA GLU A 264 14.12 -58.37 -15.06
C GLU A 264 15.34 -58.51 -14.12
N ASP A 265 15.13 -58.51 -12.80
CA ASP A 265 16.16 -58.52 -11.74
C ASP A 265 16.86 -59.89 -11.51
N LEU A 266 18.08 -59.90 -10.93
CA LEU A 266 18.36 -60.52 -9.61
C LEU A 266 19.86 -60.55 -9.17
N SER A 267 20.10 -60.03 -7.96
CA SER A 267 21.08 -60.40 -6.91
C SER A 267 22.38 -61.22 -7.18
N SER A 268 23.51 -60.55 -6.92
CA SER A 268 24.51 -60.87 -5.86
C SER A 268 25.64 -61.94 -5.98
N LEU A 269 26.83 -61.49 -5.52
CA LEU A 269 27.87 -62.16 -4.69
C LEU A 269 29.00 -63.02 -5.32
N GLN A 270 30.12 -63.05 -4.56
CA GLN A 270 31.37 -63.84 -4.72
C GLN A 270 32.27 -63.44 -5.92
N THR A 271 33.61 -63.38 -5.85
CA THR A 271 34.66 -63.53 -4.78
C THR A 271 35.88 -62.64 -5.23
N VAL A 272 36.70 -62.01 -4.38
CA VAL A 272 37.83 -62.58 -3.57
C VAL A 272 38.75 -63.47 -4.45
N ASP A 273 40.05 -63.26 -4.60
CA ASP A 273 41.06 -62.86 -3.60
C ASP A 273 42.27 -62.07 -4.17
N THR A 274 43.27 -61.89 -3.30
CA THR A 274 44.47 -61.05 -3.36
C THR A 274 45.71 -61.86 -3.78
N HIS A 275 46.74 -61.22 -4.39
CA HIS A 275 48.17 -61.22 -3.98
C HIS A 275 49.11 -60.60 -5.07
N PRO A 276 50.39 -60.24 -4.77
CA PRO A 276 50.95 -58.97 -5.25
C PRO A 276 52.31 -59.13 -5.99
N ASP A 277 53.05 -58.01 -6.04
CA ASP A 277 54.49 -57.89 -6.31
C ASP A 277 55.03 -58.39 -7.66
N TYR A 278 55.34 -57.44 -8.54
CA TYR A 278 56.76 -57.04 -8.66
C TYR A 278 56.93 -55.64 -9.23
N THR A 279 57.99 -54.95 -8.82
CA THR A 279 58.44 -53.69 -9.45
C THR A 279 59.48 -53.98 -10.53
N MET A 280 59.59 -53.14 -11.56
CA MET A 280 60.87 -52.58 -12.04
C MET A 280 60.65 -51.55 -13.16
N ASN A 281 61.54 -50.57 -13.23
CA ASN A 281 61.55 -49.56 -14.30
C ASN A 281 62.29 -50.06 -15.54
N VAL A 282 61.77 -49.75 -16.74
CA VAL A 282 62.58 -49.59 -17.96
C VAL A 282 62.12 -48.33 -18.69
N SER A 283 63.09 -47.56 -19.22
CA SER A 283 62.88 -46.24 -19.82
C SER A 283 62.44 -46.27 -21.29
N THR A 284 61.93 -45.13 -21.75
CA THR A 284 61.40 -44.88 -23.10
C THR A 284 62.45 -44.92 -24.23
N PRO A 285 61.98 -45.09 -25.47
CA PRO A 285 62.39 -44.24 -26.58
C PRO A 285 61.22 -43.40 -27.14
N SER A 286 61.51 -42.26 -27.78
CA SER A 286 60.52 -41.25 -28.18
C SER A 286 60.22 -41.22 -29.71
N PRO A 287 58.98 -40.88 -30.13
CA PRO A 287 58.63 -40.66 -31.55
C PRO A 287 59.00 -39.27 -32.07
N ARG A 288 58.99 -39.12 -33.41
CA ARG A 288 59.45 -37.93 -34.15
C ARG A 288 58.33 -36.89 -34.41
N PRO A 289 58.64 -35.59 -34.58
CA PRO A 289 57.64 -34.55 -34.86
C PRO A 289 57.12 -34.55 -36.32
N PRO A 290 55.90 -34.02 -36.57
CA PRO A 290 55.27 -33.96 -37.90
C PRO A 290 55.78 -32.81 -38.81
N PRO A 291 55.53 -32.88 -40.14
CA PRO A 291 56.03 -31.91 -41.13
C PRO A 291 55.30 -30.54 -41.11
N PRO A 292 55.90 -29.47 -41.69
CA PRO A 292 55.41 -28.09 -41.59
C PRO A 292 54.16 -27.78 -42.43
N GLU A 293 53.28 -26.91 -41.89
CA GLU A 293 52.04 -26.44 -42.52
C GLU A 293 52.28 -25.51 -43.74
N LYS A 294 51.41 -25.59 -44.77
CA LYS A 294 51.44 -24.69 -45.94
C LYS A 294 50.94 -23.28 -45.59
N PRO A 295 51.52 -22.19 -46.15
CA PRO A 295 51.21 -20.82 -45.75
C PRO A 295 49.76 -20.37 -46.07
N GLU A 296 49.10 -21.01 -47.03
CA GLU A 296 47.71 -20.73 -47.39
C GLU A 296 46.73 -21.22 -46.33
N ALA A 297 46.98 -22.40 -45.75
CA ALA A 297 46.20 -22.95 -44.64
C ALA A 297 46.29 -22.07 -43.38
N ILE A 298 47.43 -21.41 -43.17
CA ILE A 298 47.61 -20.43 -42.08
C ILE A 298 46.72 -19.19 -42.33
N ARG A 299 46.65 -18.69 -43.57
CA ARG A 299 45.80 -17.55 -43.95
C ARG A 299 44.30 -17.88 -43.85
N THR A 300 43.86 -19.07 -44.27
CA THR A 300 42.45 -19.48 -44.12
C THR A 300 42.09 -19.69 -42.65
N ARG A 301 42.95 -20.34 -41.87
CA ARG A 301 42.80 -20.48 -40.40
C ARG A 301 42.66 -19.14 -39.69
N PHE A 302 43.49 -18.14 -40.04
CA PHE A 302 43.36 -16.79 -39.49
C PHE A 302 42.02 -16.14 -39.87
N LYS A 303 41.60 -16.23 -41.14
CA LYS A 303 40.28 -15.72 -41.57
C LYS A 303 39.11 -16.38 -40.82
N VAL A 304 39.16 -17.69 -40.62
CA VAL A 304 38.12 -18.45 -39.90
C VAL A 304 38.07 -18.05 -38.42
N ILE A 305 39.22 -17.98 -37.74
CA ILE A 305 39.30 -17.53 -36.35
C ILE A 305 38.79 -16.08 -36.22
N ALA A 306 39.19 -15.19 -37.13
CA ALA A 306 38.71 -13.80 -37.15
C ALA A 306 37.20 -13.70 -37.40
N ALA A 307 36.62 -14.55 -38.25
CA ALA A 307 35.18 -14.60 -38.48
C ALA A 307 34.41 -15.08 -37.23
N PHE A 308 34.88 -16.12 -36.54
CA PHE A 308 34.29 -16.54 -35.27
C PHE A 308 34.34 -15.42 -34.21
N TRP A 309 35.48 -14.75 -34.06
CA TRP A 309 35.58 -13.62 -33.12
C TRP A 309 34.71 -12.43 -33.53
N ALA A 310 34.54 -12.15 -34.83
CA ALA A 310 33.61 -11.13 -35.30
C ALA A 310 32.15 -11.48 -34.96
N VAL A 311 31.70 -12.73 -35.17
CA VAL A 311 30.36 -13.17 -34.77
C VAL A 311 30.17 -13.10 -33.24
N ILE A 312 31.18 -13.52 -32.46
CA ILE A 312 31.12 -13.44 -30.99
C ILE A 312 31.03 -11.98 -30.51
N VAL A 313 31.77 -11.04 -31.11
CA VAL A 313 31.79 -9.63 -30.66
C VAL A 313 30.59 -8.83 -31.18
N PHE A 314 30.15 -9.03 -32.43
CA PHE A 314 29.09 -8.21 -33.03
C PHE A 314 27.68 -8.79 -32.91
N LEU A 315 27.52 -10.12 -32.75
CA LEU A 315 26.22 -10.76 -32.47
C LEU A 315 26.19 -11.38 -31.08
N GLY A 316 27.16 -12.23 -30.75
CA GLY A 316 27.16 -13.05 -29.53
C GLY A 316 27.06 -12.22 -28.25
N PHE A 317 27.96 -11.25 -28.06
CA PHE A 317 28.00 -10.41 -26.86
C PHE A 317 26.78 -9.46 -26.74
N PRO A 318 26.35 -8.72 -27.79
CA PRO A 318 25.14 -7.90 -27.71
C PRO A 318 23.85 -8.70 -27.46
N ILE A 319 23.70 -9.88 -28.06
CA ILE A 319 22.55 -10.76 -27.82
C ILE A 319 22.62 -11.29 -26.38
N TRP A 320 23.74 -11.88 -25.97
CA TRP A 320 23.95 -12.39 -24.61
C TRP A 320 23.62 -11.33 -23.56
N TRP A 321 24.24 -10.14 -23.66
CA TRP A 321 24.03 -9.03 -22.74
C TRP A 321 22.55 -8.62 -22.65
N LYS A 322 21.84 -8.52 -23.78
CA LYS A 322 20.41 -8.19 -23.82
C LYS A 322 19.52 -9.31 -23.27
N THR A 323 19.95 -10.58 -23.34
CA THR A 323 19.23 -11.73 -22.77
C THR A 323 19.53 -11.99 -21.29
N THR A 324 20.67 -11.50 -20.77
CA THR A 324 21.05 -11.65 -19.35
C THR A 324 20.82 -10.40 -18.51
N SER A 325 20.57 -9.23 -19.14
CA SER A 325 20.15 -8.01 -18.46
C SER A 325 18.73 -8.13 -17.90
N ILE A 326 18.58 -7.93 -16.59
CA ILE A 326 17.28 -7.80 -15.93
C ILE A 326 16.64 -6.48 -16.36
N TYR A 327 15.33 -6.49 -16.68
CA TYR A 327 14.61 -5.26 -16.99
C TYR A 327 14.50 -4.36 -15.75
N ARG A 328 14.88 -3.09 -15.91
CA ARG A 328 14.83 -2.07 -14.86
C ARG A 328 14.31 -0.77 -15.45
N ALA A 329 13.11 -0.37 -15.05
CA ALA A 329 12.59 0.96 -15.32
C ALA A 329 13.40 2.04 -14.56
N SER A 330 13.52 3.23 -15.16
CA SER A 330 14.18 4.39 -14.56
C SER A 330 13.24 5.10 -13.58
N LEU A 331 13.66 5.28 -12.33
CA LEU A 331 12.93 6.04 -11.31
C LEU A 331 13.57 7.42 -11.08
N PRO A 332 12.80 8.46 -10.72
CA PRO A 332 13.30 9.80 -10.38
C PRO A 332 13.88 9.84 -8.95
N VAL A 333 14.91 9.01 -8.70
CA VAL A 333 15.54 8.81 -7.39
C VAL A 333 15.89 10.12 -6.65
N PRO A 334 16.47 11.17 -7.28
CA PRO A 334 16.76 12.43 -6.59
C PRO A 334 15.51 13.13 -6.07
N GLU A 335 14.42 13.12 -6.85
CA GLU A 335 13.14 13.75 -6.47
C GLU A 335 12.50 13.00 -5.30
N MET A 336 12.52 11.66 -5.33
CA MET A 336 12.03 10.80 -4.24
C MET A 336 12.79 11.08 -2.92
N ILE A 337 14.09 11.36 -2.99
CA ILE A 337 14.92 11.74 -1.84
C ILE A 337 14.62 13.18 -1.37
N ASP A 338 14.45 14.14 -2.29
CA ASP A 338 14.11 15.53 -1.95
C ASP A 338 12.71 15.67 -1.32
N TRP A 339 11.78 14.78 -1.67
CA TRP A 339 10.50 14.62 -0.96
C TRP A 339 10.67 14.04 0.44
N ALA A 340 11.46 12.97 0.60
CA ALA A 340 11.70 12.32 1.89
C ALA A 340 12.45 13.21 2.89
N ASP A 341 13.41 14.00 2.41
CA ASP A 341 14.17 14.99 3.19
C ASP A 341 13.36 16.29 3.47
N GLY A 342 12.11 16.39 2.99
CA GLY A 342 11.25 17.56 3.21
C GLY A 342 11.71 18.85 2.50
N LYS A 343 12.50 18.72 1.42
CA LYS A 343 12.98 19.87 0.63
C LYS A 343 11.88 20.41 -0.29
N THR A 344 11.16 19.51 -0.97
CA THR A 344 10.10 19.87 -1.94
C THR A 344 8.84 20.42 -1.25
N CYS A 345 8.37 19.73 -0.21
CA CYS A 345 7.21 20.14 0.56
C CYS A 345 7.53 20.38 2.03
N ARG A 346 7.48 21.66 2.43
CA ARG A 346 7.13 22.04 3.80
C ARG A 346 5.61 22.25 3.86
N PRO A 347 4.86 21.44 4.64
CA PRO A 347 3.42 21.63 4.81
C PRO A 347 3.16 22.86 5.70
N VAL A 348 2.10 23.58 5.38
CA VAL A 348 1.63 24.76 6.11
C VAL A 348 0.11 24.67 6.19
N PHE A 349 -0.46 25.07 7.32
CA PHE A 349 -1.88 24.97 7.66
C PHE A 349 -2.47 26.38 7.81
N PRO A 350 -2.91 27.01 6.70
CA PRO A 350 -3.65 28.27 6.72
C PRO A 350 -5.10 27.99 7.12
N LEU A 351 -5.42 28.22 8.40
CA LEU A 351 -6.78 28.02 8.92
C LEU A 351 -7.61 29.29 8.69
N LYS A 352 -8.47 29.27 7.66
CA LYS A 352 -9.44 30.36 7.41
C LYS A 352 -10.50 30.35 8.50
N ILE A 353 -10.59 31.44 9.27
CA ILE A 353 -11.63 31.69 10.27
C ILE A 353 -12.56 32.77 9.70
N ARG A 354 -13.85 32.46 9.54
CA ARG A 354 -14.86 33.43 9.13
C ARG A 354 -15.36 34.19 10.37
N VAL A 355 -15.49 35.50 10.27
CA VAL A 355 -15.99 36.36 11.35
C VAL A 355 -17.29 37.01 10.91
N GLU A 356 -18.34 36.82 11.70
CA GLU A 356 -19.69 37.33 11.47
C GLU A 356 -20.04 38.39 12.51
N THR A 357 -20.33 39.61 12.06
CA THR A 357 -20.59 40.77 12.92
C THR A 357 -21.95 41.41 12.61
N PRO A 358 -23.08 40.70 12.78
CA PRO A 358 -24.40 41.15 12.33
C PRO A 358 -24.94 42.44 12.99
N HIS A 359 -24.23 42.99 13.99
CA HIS A 359 -24.63 44.17 14.74
C HIS A 359 -23.56 45.29 14.77
N LEU A 360 -22.48 45.19 13.98
CA LEU A 360 -21.40 46.18 13.90
C LEU A 360 -21.30 46.75 12.48
N PRO A 361 -20.96 48.04 12.31
CA PRO A 361 -20.61 48.61 11.00
C PRO A 361 -19.33 47.97 10.42
N ASP A 362 -19.29 47.76 9.10
CA ASP A 362 -18.16 47.18 8.37
C ASP A 362 -16.79 47.76 8.76
N ALA A 363 -16.69 49.08 8.94
CA ALA A 363 -15.43 49.73 9.29
C ALA A 363 -14.91 49.35 10.69
N GLU A 364 -15.82 49.18 11.66
CA GLU A 364 -15.48 48.76 13.02
C GLU A 364 -15.20 47.26 13.06
N ALA A 365 -15.96 46.47 12.29
CA ALA A 365 -15.73 45.03 12.12
C ALA A 365 -14.38 44.72 11.45
N GLN A 366 -14.01 45.45 10.39
CA GLN A 366 -12.71 45.34 9.73
C GLN A 366 -11.56 45.73 10.68
N HIS A 367 -11.72 46.79 11.47
CA HIS A 367 -10.73 47.18 12.49
C HIS A 367 -10.58 46.09 13.57
N LEU A 368 -11.68 45.52 14.07
CA LEU A 368 -11.66 44.41 15.03
C LEU A 368 -10.94 43.18 14.44
N VAL A 369 -11.26 42.80 13.20
CA VAL A 369 -10.61 41.67 12.50
C VAL A 369 -9.11 41.91 12.32
N TRP A 370 -8.72 43.11 11.89
CA TRP A 370 -7.31 43.47 11.69
C TRP A 370 -6.51 43.41 12.99
N THR A 371 -7.00 44.03 14.07
CA THR A 371 -6.29 44.06 15.36
C THR A 371 -6.27 42.68 16.01
N THR A 372 -7.33 41.87 15.86
CA THR A 372 -7.34 40.47 16.31
C THR A 372 -6.32 39.62 15.55
N GLN A 373 -6.14 39.85 14.23
CA GLN A 373 -5.10 39.18 13.45
C GLN A 373 -3.69 39.59 13.89
N HIS A 374 -3.47 40.87 14.23
CA HIS A 374 -2.19 41.33 14.77
C HIS A 374 -1.87 40.63 16.09
N THR A 375 -2.82 40.61 17.04
CA THR A 375 -2.64 39.92 18.32
C THR A 375 -2.40 38.41 18.14
N LEU A 376 -3.08 37.75 17.19
CA LEU A 376 -2.84 36.33 16.89
C LEU A 376 -1.47 36.06 16.25
N ASP A 377 -0.99 36.93 15.35
CA ASP A 377 0.32 36.78 14.72
C ASP A 377 1.45 37.06 15.74
N ASP A 378 1.28 38.02 16.66
CA ASP A 378 2.20 38.27 17.79
C ASP A 378 2.28 37.07 18.76
N LEU A 379 1.16 36.39 19.00
CA LEU A 379 1.08 35.22 19.90
C LEU A 379 1.55 33.90 19.26
N ASN A 380 1.83 33.88 17.94
CA ASN A 380 2.09 32.63 17.23
C ASN A 380 3.57 32.35 16.89
N GLU A 381 4.28 31.75 17.85
CA GLU A 381 5.66 31.26 17.67
C GLU A 381 5.85 30.17 16.58
N PHE A 382 4.77 29.55 16.05
CA PHE A 382 4.86 28.37 15.19
C PHE A 382 4.36 28.64 13.76
N SER A 383 5.31 28.97 12.88
CA SER A 383 5.06 29.42 11.50
C SER A 383 4.32 28.43 10.58
N ALA A 384 4.30 27.13 10.90
CA ALA A 384 3.61 26.13 10.08
C ALA A 384 2.09 26.13 10.25
N HIS A 385 1.56 26.52 11.42
CA HIS A 385 0.11 26.53 11.71
C HIS A 385 -0.30 27.96 12.02
N HIS A 386 -1.15 28.56 11.19
CA HIS A 386 -1.51 29.97 11.34
C HIS A 386 -2.99 30.22 11.06
N LEU A 387 -3.61 31.03 11.93
CA LEU A 387 -5.01 31.41 11.84
C LEU A 387 -5.14 32.65 10.96
N ARG A 388 -6.08 32.66 10.00
CA ARG A 388 -6.38 33.81 9.15
C ARG A 388 -7.85 34.19 9.26
N LEU A 389 -8.11 35.30 9.93
CA LEU A 389 -9.45 35.88 10.05
C LEU A 389 -9.86 36.52 8.72
N LYS A 390 -11.11 36.28 8.30
CA LYS A 390 -11.79 37.00 7.23
C LYS A 390 -13.15 37.49 7.73
N LEU A 391 -13.50 38.74 7.44
CA LEU A 391 -14.85 39.24 7.67
C LEU A 391 -15.82 38.64 6.64
N SER A 392 -17.04 38.31 7.06
CA SER A 392 -18.09 37.81 6.17
C SER A 392 -18.86 38.99 5.56
N ASN A 393 -18.53 39.37 4.32
CA ASN A 393 -19.21 40.40 3.54
C ASN A 393 -20.01 39.76 2.39
N ASP A 394 -21.29 40.12 2.23
CA ASP A 394 -22.24 39.62 1.20
C ASP A 394 -21.90 40.02 -0.26
N ASN A 395 -20.69 40.52 -0.55
CA ASN A 395 -20.32 41.02 -1.87
C ASN A 395 -19.89 39.87 -2.79
N ALA A 396 -20.56 39.76 -3.95
CA ALA A 396 -20.54 38.61 -4.86
C ALA A 396 -19.22 38.37 -5.66
N ASP A 397 -18.07 38.87 -5.20
CA ASP A 397 -16.76 38.66 -5.82
C ASP A 397 -16.05 37.35 -5.37
N GLU A 398 -16.67 36.52 -4.52
CA GLU A 398 -16.03 35.32 -3.93
C GLU A 398 -15.67 34.18 -4.92
N GLN A 399 -16.04 34.25 -6.21
CA GLN A 399 -15.89 33.18 -7.24
C GLN A 399 -14.46 32.66 -7.48
N LEU A 400 -13.43 33.21 -6.83
CA LEU A 400 -12.03 32.75 -6.86
C LEU A 400 -11.48 32.34 -5.48
N ASP A 401 -12.22 32.55 -4.38
CA ASP A 401 -11.77 32.33 -2.99
C ASP A 401 -12.69 31.35 -2.20
N GLU A 402 -13.89 31.05 -2.73
CA GLU A 402 -14.84 30.00 -2.28
C GLU A 402 -14.21 28.61 -2.01
N LEU A 403 -13.07 28.32 -2.65
CA LEU A 403 -12.50 26.98 -2.80
C LEU A 403 -11.72 26.42 -1.59
N ALA A 404 -11.79 27.01 -0.40
CA ALA A 404 -11.02 26.54 0.76
C ALA A 404 -11.84 26.39 2.04
N ASP A 405 -11.46 25.40 2.85
CA ASP A 405 -12.25 24.91 3.98
C ASP A 405 -12.26 25.94 5.11
N THR A 406 -13.43 26.43 5.50
CA THR A 406 -13.59 27.30 6.68
C THR A 406 -13.43 26.46 7.95
N ALA A 407 -12.46 26.84 8.79
CA ALA A 407 -12.05 26.07 9.97
C ALA A 407 -12.89 26.36 11.23
N LEU A 408 -13.45 27.58 11.31
CA LEU A 408 -14.33 28.03 12.38
C LEU A 408 -15.08 29.29 11.90
N THR A 409 -16.34 29.42 12.29
CA THR A 409 -17.08 30.69 12.21
C THR A 409 -17.15 31.31 13.61
N VAL A 410 -16.69 32.55 13.76
CA VAL A 410 -16.78 33.33 15.01
C VAL A 410 -17.87 34.37 14.85
N ARG A 411 -18.92 34.30 15.65
CA ARG A 411 -20.10 35.17 15.54
C ARG A 411 -20.18 36.09 16.76
N LEU A 412 -20.15 37.40 16.51
CA LEU A 412 -20.14 38.42 17.57
C LEU A 412 -21.56 38.90 17.87
N LEU A 413 -21.99 38.71 19.12
CA LEU A 413 -23.34 39.01 19.61
C LEU A 413 -23.30 40.01 20.78
N PRO A 414 -24.03 41.14 20.71
CA PRO A 414 -24.10 42.08 21.83
C PRO A 414 -24.96 41.51 22.99
N GLN A 415 -24.50 41.70 24.22
CA GLN A 415 -25.25 41.37 25.44
C GLN A 415 -24.96 42.40 26.55
N ASP A 416 -26.01 43.05 27.06
CA ASP A 416 -25.86 44.22 27.94
C ASP A 416 -25.43 43.88 29.39
N ASP A 417 -25.77 42.69 29.89
CA ASP A 417 -25.49 42.25 31.28
C ASP A 417 -24.04 41.77 31.53
N LEU A 418 -23.11 41.96 30.57
CA LEU A 418 -21.75 41.42 30.64
C LEU A 418 -20.67 42.47 30.98
N ILE A 419 -20.01 42.28 32.13
CA ILE A 419 -18.82 43.06 32.52
C ILE A 419 -17.58 42.62 31.71
N ASN A 420 -17.45 41.31 31.48
CA ASN A 420 -16.39 40.68 30.67
C ASN A 420 -17.04 39.91 29.50
N PRO A 421 -16.41 39.87 28.32
CA PRO A 421 -16.90 39.04 27.22
C PRO A 421 -16.89 37.54 27.57
N LYS A 422 -17.67 36.76 26.84
CA LYS A 422 -17.79 35.30 27.01
C LYS A 422 -17.82 34.60 25.66
N SER A 423 -17.30 33.37 25.62
CA SER A 423 -17.38 32.46 24.48
C SER A 423 -18.31 31.29 24.77
N GLU A 424 -19.04 30.83 23.75
CA GLU A 424 -19.74 29.55 23.75
C GLU A 424 -19.53 28.85 22.40
N LEU A 425 -18.94 27.65 22.43
CA LEU A 425 -18.77 26.82 21.23
C LEU A 425 -19.99 25.91 21.07
N GLN A 426 -20.65 26.01 19.93
CA GLN A 426 -21.79 25.14 19.62
C GLN A 426 -21.34 23.67 19.48
N HIS A 427 -22.20 22.74 19.90
CA HIS A 427 -21.86 21.31 19.96
C HIS A 427 -21.93 20.62 18.59
N ASP A 428 -22.90 21.04 17.76
CA ASP A 428 -23.27 20.37 16.50
C ASP A 428 -22.73 21.08 15.25
N THR A 429 -22.04 22.22 15.41
CA THR A 429 -21.52 23.04 14.31
C THR A 429 -20.06 23.46 14.62
N THR A 430 -19.38 24.08 13.65
CA THR A 430 -18.10 24.77 13.87
C THR A 430 -18.32 26.27 14.05
N GLN A 431 -19.20 26.64 14.97
CA GLN A 431 -19.53 28.03 15.32
C GLN A 431 -19.15 28.33 16.78
N LEU A 432 -18.42 29.44 16.97
CA LEU A 432 -18.09 30.04 18.25
C LEU A 432 -18.89 31.35 18.39
N ASP A 433 -19.91 31.35 19.24
CA ASP A 433 -20.63 32.57 19.58
C ASP A 433 -19.85 33.33 20.66
N VAL A 434 -19.58 34.62 20.43
CA VAL A 434 -18.83 35.50 21.34
C VAL A 434 -19.73 36.65 21.77
N PHE A 435 -20.07 36.65 23.05
CA PHE A 435 -20.91 37.66 23.68
C PHE A 435 -20.06 38.81 24.21
N TYR A 436 -20.38 40.04 23.81
CA TYR A 436 -19.66 41.26 24.20
C TYR A 436 -20.62 42.36 24.66
N SER A 437 -20.18 43.23 25.56
CA SER A 437 -20.97 44.43 25.89
C SER A 437 -20.77 45.51 24.82
N PRO A 438 -21.81 46.24 24.39
CA PRO A 438 -21.67 47.37 23.47
C PRO A 438 -20.65 48.43 23.94
N SER A 439 -20.39 48.52 25.24
CA SER A 439 -19.36 49.41 25.83
C SER A 439 -17.90 49.00 25.53
N GLN A 440 -17.69 47.81 24.95
CA GLN A 440 -16.36 47.22 24.69
C GLN A 440 -15.93 47.32 23.22
N ILE A 441 -16.73 47.97 22.37
CA ILE A 441 -16.42 48.18 20.94
C ILE A 441 -15.14 49.04 20.80
N PRO A 442 -14.14 48.62 19.99
CA PRO A 442 -12.90 49.38 19.86
C PRO A 442 -13.11 50.74 19.16
N PRO A 443 -12.71 51.88 19.75
CA PRO A 443 -12.56 53.10 18.96
C PRO A 443 -11.44 52.89 17.93
N LEU A 444 -11.60 53.45 16.72
CA LEU A 444 -10.69 53.29 15.56
C LEU A 444 -9.25 53.82 15.77
N SER A 445 -8.89 54.22 17.00
CA SER A 445 -7.56 54.69 17.40
C SER A 445 -6.87 53.76 18.43
N SER A 446 -7.51 52.67 18.86
CA SER A 446 -6.94 51.76 19.87
C SER A 446 -6.20 50.57 19.25
N SER A 447 -4.88 50.52 19.46
CA SER A 447 -4.01 49.49 18.87
C SER A 447 -4.12 48.09 19.52
N ASN A 448 -4.71 47.99 20.71
CA ASN A 448 -4.90 46.72 21.45
C ASN A 448 -6.17 46.81 22.33
N PRO A 449 -7.38 46.66 21.76
CA PRO A 449 -8.61 46.62 22.53
C PRO A 449 -8.79 45.29 23.28
N PRO A 450 -9.48 45.28 24.43
CA PRO A 450 -9.64 44.07 25.25
C PRO A 450 -10.42 42.97 24.53
N LEU A 451 -11.35 43.32 23.63
CA LEU A 451 -12.16 42.37 22.88
C LEU A 451 -11.33 41.58 21.84
N SER A 452 -10.36 42.21 21.15
CA SER A 452 -9.49 41.49 20.21
C SER A 452 -8.51 40.58 20.94
N ALA A 453 -7.98 41.03 22.08
CA ALA A 453 -7.12 40.21 22.94
C ALA A 453 -7.88 38.99 23.50
N TYR A 454 -9.16 39.17 23.87
CA TYR A 454 -10.01 38.05 24.30
C TYR A 454 -10.25 37.05 23.17
N VAL A 455 -10.72 37.49 22.00
CA VAL A 455 -10.97 36.61 20.85
C VAL A 455 -9.69 35.90 20.40
N ALA A 456 -8.54 36.58 20.38
CA ALA A 456 -7.25 35.97 20.07
C ALA A 456 -6.87 34.87 21.09
N GLY A 457 -7.08 35.11 22.39
CA GLY A 457 -6.80 34.14 23.44
C GLY A 457 -7.74 32.91 23.43
N GLU A 458 -9.03 33.09 23.13
CA GLU A 458 -9.99 32.00 22.96
C GLU A 458 -9.63 31.14 21.73
N LEU A 459 -9.33 31.77 20.59
CA LEU A 459 -8.90 31.08 19.37
C LEU A 459 -7.58 30.32 19.57
N GLN A 460 -6.61 30.91 20.30
CA GLN A 460 -5.38 30.21 20.65
C GLN A 460 -5.65 28.96 21.49
N GLN A 461 -6.54 29.04 22.49
CA GLN A 461 -6.91 27.90 23.34
C GLN A 461 -7.58 26.78 22.53
N LEU A 462 -8.57 27.09 21.70
CA LEU A 462 -9.29 26.12 20.86
C LEU A 462 -8.36 25.32 19.93
N PHE A 463 -7.36 25.98 19.33
CA PHE A 463 -6.40 25.34 18.41
C PHE A 463 -5.10 24.86 19.09
N THR A 464 -4.96 24.96 20.42
CA THR A 464 -3.72 24.56 21.13
C THR A 464 -3.42 23.06 21.00
N GLU A 465 -4.43 22.17 21.10
CA GLU A 465 -4.22 20.73 20.90
C GLU A 465 -3.86 20.39 19.44
N GLU A 466 -4.50 21.04 18.46
CA GLU A 466 -4.18 20.87 17.03
C GLU A 466 -2.73 21.31 16.71
N LYS A 467 -2.34 22.51 17.16
CA LYS A 467 -0.97 23.05 17.05
C LYS A 467 0.07 22.10 17.66
N ALA A 468 -0.20 21.55 18.85
CA ALA A 468 0.69 20.62 19.53
C ALA A 468 0.85 19.27 18.79
N ILE A 469 -0.24 18.69 18.27
CA ILE A 469 -0.20 17.45 17.49
C ILE A 469 0.60 17.65 16.19
N ILE A 470 0.32 18.73 15.46
CA ILE A 470 1.00 19.05 14.19
C ILE A 470 2.51 19.29 14.42
N ALA A 471 2.89 20.02 15.46
CA ALA A 471 4.30 20.22 15.84
C ALA A 471 5.01 18.88 16.13
N GLN A 472 4.35 17.96 16.84
CA GLN A 472 4.91 16.64 17.12
C GLN A 472 5.10 15.82 15.83
N ILE A 473 4.11 15.76 14.94
CA ILE A 473 4.19 15.03 13.67
C ILE A 473 5.35 15.53 12.80
N LEU A 474 5.52 16.85 12.69
CA LEU A 474 6.60 17.46 11.90
C LEU A 474 7.98 17.29 12.54
N SER A 475 8.08 17.28 13.88
CA SER A 475 9.35 16.99 14.56
C SER A 475 9.80 15.52 14.37
N ASN A 476 8.87 14.57 14.34
CA ASN A 476 9.17 13.15 14.19
C ASN A 476 9.76 12.80 12.81
N SER A 477 9.33 13.47 11.74
CA SER A 477 9.86 13.22 10.39
C SER A 477 11.29 13.74 10.23
N HIS A 478 11.57 14.96 10.70
CA HIS A 478 12.92 15.52 10.66
C HIS A 478 13.94 14.76 11.53
N ALA A 479 13.48 14.09 12.59
CA ALA A 479 14.32 13.17 13.36
C ALA A 479 14.79 11.94 12.55
N ALA A 480 14.02 11.49 11.56
CA ALA A 480 14.39 10.36 10.70
C ALA A 480 15.38 10.73 9.57
N SER A 481 15.53 12.03 9.27
CA SER A 481 16.48 12.57 8.29
C SER A 481 17.75 13.20 8.91
N ALA A 482 17.80 13.34 10.24
CA ALA A 482 18.88 14.05 10.92
C ALA A 482 20.18 13.24 11.01
N THR A 483 21.12 13.53 10.10
CA THR A 483 22.54 13.17 10.34
C THR A 483 23.09 13.98 11.52
N ALA A 484 24.00 13.39 12.30
CA ALA A 484 24.25 13.72 13.71
C ALA A 484 24.89 15.10 14.03
N ASN A 485 24.94 16.04 13.08
CA ASN A 485 25.58 17.36 13.23
C ASN A 485 24.63 18.57 13.09
N SER A 486 23.31 18.37 12.98
CA SER A 486 22.33 19.46 13.11
C SER A 486 21.90 19.64 14.58
N GLN A 487 21.76 20.90 15.02
CA GLN A 487 21.29 21.23 16.38
C GLN A 487 19.92 20.60 16.68
N PRO A 488 19.63 20.19 17.93
CA PRO A 488 18.36 19.58 18.28
C PRO A 488 17.17 20.55 18.05
N PRO A 489 16.00 20.07 17.60
CA PRO A 489 14.84 20.90 17.26
C PRO A 489 14.06 21.41 18.49
N SER A 490 14.77 21.77 19.56
CA SER A 490 14.22 22.12 20.88
C SER A 490 13.21 23.28 20.82
N ALA A 491 13.40 24.22 19.89
CA ALA A 491 12.60 25.44 19.77
C ALA A 491 11.14 25.22 19.32
N MET A 492 10.81 24.10 18.66
CA MET A 492 9.42 23.82 18.28
C MET A 492 8.63 23.22 19.46
N LEU A 493 9.23 22.31 20.22
CA LEU A 493 8.57 21.69 21.37
C LEU A 493 8.55 22.56 22.63
N SER A 494 9.43 23.57 22.75
CA SER A 494 9.43 24.49 23.91
C SER A 494 8.16 25.34 24.05
N SER A 495 7.35 25.46 23.00
CA SER A 495 6.07 26.18 22.99
C SER A 495 4.87 25.35 23.54
N VAL A 496 5.07 24.05 23.81
CA VAL A 496 4.01 23.13 24.24
C VAL A 496 4.27 22.66 25.67
N SER A 497 3.24 22.62 26.51
CA SER A 497 3.39 22.15 27.89
C SER A 497 3.74 20.65 27.93
N PRO A 498 4.69 20.21 28.80
CA PRO A 498 5.20 18.83 28.76
C PRO A 498 4.12 17.79 29.08
N GLN A 499 3.14 18.14 29.92
CA GLN A 499 2.00 17.29 30.24
C GLN A 499 1.06 17.06 29.04
N LEU A 500 0.86 18.09 28.21
CA LEU A 500 0.08 17.98 26.98
C LEU A 500 0.84 17.16 25.92
N ALA A 501 2.15 17.38 25.79
CA ALA A 501 2.99 16.59 24.89
C ALA A 501 2.99 15.08 25.28
N GLU A 502 3.05 14.75 26.57
CA GLU A 502 2.94 13.35 27.03
C GLU A 502 1.56 12.76 26.75
N SER A 503 0.47 13.49 27.02
CA SER A 503 -0.90 12.99 26.81
C SER A 503 -1.19 12.75 25.33
N ILE A 504 -0.74 13.65 24.44
CA ILE A 504 -0.81 13.46 22.98
C ILE A 504 0.04 12.26 22.57
N ALA A 505 1.30 12.16 23.01
CA ALA A 505 2.16 11.02 22.68
C ALA A 505 1.61 9.68 23.19
N LYS A 506 0.82 9.70 24.28
CA LYS A 506 0.10 8.53 24.82
C LYS A 506 -1.15 8.20 24.01
N ARG A 507 -1.87 9.20 23.46
CA ARG A 507 -2.99 8.99 22.53
C ARG A 507 -2.52 8.46 21.18
N LEU A 508 -1.51 9.08 20.57
CA LEU A 508 -0.96 8.68 19.26
C LEU A 508 -0.44 7.23 19.23
N ARG A 509 0.13 6.74 20.34
CA ARG A 509 0.54 5.32 20.49
C ARG A 509 -0.65 4.37 20.64
N ARG A 510 -1.79 4.84 21.17
CA ARG A 510 -3.02 4.05 21.36
C ARG A 510 -3.88 3.98 20.10
N SER A 511 -3.92 5.06 19.32
CA SER A 511 -4.68 5.15 18.09
C SER A 511 -4.15 4.23 16.99
N MET A 512 -5.05 3.74 16.15
CA MET A 512 -4.73 3.03 14.92
C MET A 512 -3.92 3.90 13.94
N LYS A 513 -3.04 3.24 13.19
CA LYS A 513 -2.57 3.77 11.90
C LYS A 513 -3.77 4.13 11.01
N TYR A 514 -3.56 5.08 10.10
CA TYR A 514 -4.59 5.40 9.12
C TYR A 514 -4.85 4.20 8.19
N ALA A 515 -6.11 4.00 7.82
CA ALA A 515 -6.53 3.15 6.72
C ALA A 515 -7.72 3.82 6.01
N ASP A 516 -7.83 3.65 4.69
CA ASP A 516 -8.98 4.20 3.95
C ASP A 516 -10.27 3.46 4.29
N THR A 517 -10.20 2.14 4.55
CA THR A 517 -11.32 1.33 5.06
C THR A 517 -10.96 0.70 6.41
N TYR A 518 -11.89 0.79 7.36
CA TYR A 518 -11.86 0.06 8.64
C TYR A 518 -13.01 -0.93 8.72
N HIS A 519 -12.80 -2.06 9.38
CA HIS A 519 -13.85 -3.03 9.66
C HIS A 519 -14.19 -3.01 11.16
N LEU A 520 -15.46 -2.84 11.54
CA LEU A 520 -15.88 -2.74 12.94
C LEU A 520 -16.63 -4.02 13.36
N ALA A 521 -16.02 -4.85 14.21
CA ALA A 521 -16.60 -6.11 14.67
C ALA A 521 -17.21 -5.95 16.07
N PHE A 522 -18.55 -5.97 16.17
CA PHE A 522 -19.27 -5.91 17.46
C PHE A 522 -19.62 -7.32 17.94
N SER A 523 -19.05 -7.72 19.07
CA SER A 523 -19.09 -9.11 19.55
C SER A 523 -19.71 -9.22 20.95
N LEU A 524 -20.85 -9.89 21.07
CA LEU A 524 -21.47 -10.22 22.36
C LEU A 524 -20.89 -11.54 22.90
N PHE A 525 -20.16 -11.47 24.00
CA PHE A 525 -19.50 -12.61 24.65
C PHE A 525 -20.14 -12.91 26.02
N THR A 526 -20.48 -14.18 26.27
CA THR A 526 -20.95 -14.68 27.57
C THR A 526 -20.28 -16.02 27.88
N PRO A 527 -19.87 -16.30 29.14
CA PRO A 527 -19.33 -17.60 29.53
C PRO A 527 -20.41 -18.71 29.59
N GLY A 528 -21.69 -18.37 29.47
CA GLY A 528 -22.81 -19.31 29.54
C GLY A 528 -23.66 -19.36 28.26
N THR A 529 -24.93 -19.73 28.43
CA THR A 529 -25.95 -19.81 27.36
C THR A 529 -26.77 -18.53 27.20
N GLU A 530 -26.69 -17.59 28.15
CA GLU A 530 -27.50 -16.38 28.21
C GLU A 530 -26.57 -15.17 28.48
N PRO A 531 -26.80 -13.98 27.88
CA PRO A 531 -27.72 -13.70 26.77
C PRO A 531 -27.36 -14.45 25.49
N SER A 532 -28.37 -14.88 24.73
CA SER A 532 -28.19 -15.52 23.42
C SER A 532 -28.56 -14.63 22.23
N SER A 533 -29.12 -13.45 22.49
CA SER A 533 -29.52 -12.48 21.46
C SER A 533 -29.50 -11.03 21.98
N TRP A 534 -29.50 -10.07 21.06
CA TRP A 534 -29.42 -8.64 21.35
C TRP A 534 -29.97 -7.80 20.21
N ASP A 535 -30.53 -6.61 20.51
CA ASP A 535 -31.05 -5.63 19.54
C ASP A 535 -29.94 -4.87 18.78
N ILE A 536 -28.89 -5.57 18.36
CA ILE A 536 -27.65 -5.00 17.81
C ILE A 536 -27.89 -4.08 16.60
N GLN A 537 -28.75 -4.47 15.67
CA GLN A 537 -28.99 -3.70 14.45
C GLN A 537 -29.62 -2.33 14.76
N ALA A 538 -30.49 -2.25 15.76
CA ALA A 538 -31.08 -0.98 16.21
C ALA A 538 -30.05 -0.12 16.95
N ALA A 539 -29.28 -0.71 17.87
CA ALA A 539 -28.25 0.02 18.63
C ALA A 539 -27.13 0.58 17.72
N VAL A 540 -26.71 -0.17 16.69
CA VAL A 540 -25.78 0.32 15.67
C VAL A 540 -26.39 1.48 14.88
N HIS A 541 -27.64 1.36 14.44
CA HIS A 541 -28.31 2.41 13.66
C HIS A 541 -28.47 3.72 14.45
N ASP A 542 -28.79 3.66 15.74
CA ASP A 542 -29.00 4.84 16.58
C ASP A 542 -27.68 5.52 16.99
N TYR A 543 -26.69 4.75 17.45
CA TYR A 543 -25.53 5.29 18.19
C TYR A 543 -24.22 5.28 17.41
N ILE A 544 -24.10 4.40 16.40
CA ILE A 544 -22.86 4.21 15.62
C ILE A 544 -23.01 4.80 14.21
N THR A 545 -24.10 4.52 13.50
CA THR A 545 -24.30 4.98 12.11
C THR A 545 -24.18 6.51 11.94
N PRO A 546 -24.73 7.39 12.81
CA PRO A 546 -24.54 8.84 12.68
C PRO A 546 -23.07 9.27 12.84
N LEU A 547 -22.32 8.58 13.70
CA LEU A 547 -20.88 8.78 13.87
C LEU A 547 -20.12 8.31 12.61
N LEU A 548 -20.43 7.13 12.07
CA LEU A 548 -19.79 6.65 10.83
C LEU A 548 -20.08 7.57 9.63
N GLN A 549 -21.30 8.12 9.54
CA GLN A 549 -21.65 9.13 8.54
C GLN A 549 -20.79 10.39 8.69
N ALA A 550 -20.61 10.89 9.91
CA ALA A 550 -19.74 12.04 10.18
C ALA A 550 -18.25 11.77 9.87
N PHE A 551 -17.79 10.52 10.01
CA PHE A 551 -16.44 10.10 9.62
C PHE A 551 -16.27 9.75 8.14
N SER A 552 -17.35 9.63 7.35
CA SER A 552 -17.27 9.22 5.94
C SER A 552 -16.37 10.08 5.03
N PRO A 553 -16.15 11.39 5.26
CA PRO A 553 -15.14 12.15 4.51
C PRO A 553 -13.69 11.72 4.82
N ILE A 554 -13.45 11.07 5.96
CA ILE A 554 -12.11 10.72 6.48
C ILE A 554 -11.74 9.27 6.19
N SER A 555 -12.66 8.32 6.38
CA SER A 555 -12.48 6.87 6.11
C SER A 555 -13.83 6.19 5.84
N ASN A 556 -13.77 5.08 5.12
CA ASN A 556 -14.87 4.13 4.91
C ASN A 556 -14.94 3.11 6.06
N PHE A 557 -16.15 2.58 6.34
CA PHE A 557 -16.38 1.63 7.42
C PHE A 557 -17.32 0.50 6.99
N THR A 558 -16.99 -0.75 7.35
CA THR A 558 -17.95 -1.86 7.40
C THR A 558 -18.29 -2.20 8.84
N VAL A 559 -19.45 -2.83 9.08
CA VAL A 559 -19.87 -3.26 10.41
C VAL A 559 -20.24 -4.74 10.37
N ASP A 560 -19.49 -5.55 11.10
CA ASP A 560 -19.70 -6.98 11.31
C ASP A 560 -20.23 -7.22 12.73
N THR A 561 -21.04 -8.25 12.94
CA THR A 561 -21.63 -8.56 14.27
C THR A 561 -21.54 -10.05 14.61
N GLN A 562 -21.07 -10.37 15.82
CA GLN A 562 -20.89 -11.74 16.31
C GLN A 562 -21.58 -11.94 17.67
N VAL A 563 -22.02 -13.17 17.94
CA VAL A 563 -22.41 -13.63 19.29
C VAL A 563 -21.60 -14.89 19.59
N GLN A 564 -20.88 -14.92 20.71
CA GLN A 564 -20.11 -16.07 21.17
C GLN A 564 -20.60 -16.51 22.55
N LEU A 565 -21.24 -17.69 22.56
CA LEU A 565 -21.58 -18.39 23.79
C LEU A 565 -20.37 -19.18 24.31
N TYR A 566 -20.37 -19.48 25.60
CA TYR A 566 -19.27 -20.18 26.30
C TYR A 566 -17.89 -19.52 26.15
N ALA A 567 -17.85 -18.18 26.08
CA ALA A 567 -16.63 -17.37 26.10
C ALA A 567 -16.00 -17.35 27.51
N THR A 568 -15.40 -18.45 27.91
CA THR A 568 -14.66 -18.57 29.18
C THR A 568 -13.32 -17.82 29.12
N PHE A 569 -12.81 -17.42 30.29
CA PHE A 569 -11.46 -16.90 30.46
C PHE A 569 -10.41 -17.92 29.96
N ALA A 570 -9.29 -17.42 29.44
CA ALA A 570 -8.18 -18.28 29.03
C ALA A 570 -7.62 -19.08 30.22
N PRO A 571 -7.28 -20.38 30.05
CA PRO A 571 -6.72 -21.20 31.13
C PRO A 571 -5.33 -20.75 31.59
N THR A 572 -4.71 -19.81 30.87
CA THR A 572 -3.43 -19.15 31.19
C THR A 572 -3.59 -17.76 31.83
N ALA A 573 -4.79 -17.18 31.82
CA ALA A 573 -5.07 -15.89 32.45
C ALA A 573 -5.47 -16.08 33.93
N PRO A 574 -5.12 -15.15 34.84
CA PRO A 574 -5.59 -15.22 36.21
C PRO A 574 -7.11 -15.01 36.28
N ALA A 575 -7.79 -15.88 37.03
CA ALA A 575 -9.22 -15.75 37.32
C ALA A 575 -9.50 -14.47 38.14
N PRO A 576 -10.69 -13.87 38.01
CA PRO A 576 -11.05 -12.66 38.76
C PRO A 576 -10.96 -12.86 40.28
N GLU A 577 -10.45 -11.85 40.98
CA GLU A 577 -10.31 -11.86 42.45
C GLU A 577 -11.54 -11.21 43.09
N TYR A 578 -12.26 -11.93 43.95
CA TYR A 578 -13.40 -11.35 44.69
C TYR A 578 -12.90 -10.44 45.83
N ASP A 579 -13.24 -9.16 45.76
CA ASP A 579 -12.94 -8.18 46.79
C ASP A 579 -14.12 -8.02 47.76
N GLN A 580 -13.86 -8.37 49.03
CA GLN A 580 -14.83 -8.24 50.12
C GLN A 580 -15.14 -6.78 50.47
N GLY A 581 -14.24 -5.82 50.17
CA GLY A 581 -14.45 -4.40 50.46
C GLY A 581 -15.48 -3.74 49.54
N HIS A 582 -15.53 -4.16 48.28
CA HIS A 582 -16.45 -3.61 47.26
C HIS A 582 -17.60 -4.56 46.89
N ALA A 583 -17.64 -5.77 47.47
CA ALA A 583 -18.61 -6.84 47.14
C ALA A 583 -18.67 -7.15 45.63
N ALA A 584 -17.51 -7.13 44.97
CA ALA A 584 -17.38 -7.21 43.52
C ALA A 584 -16.20 -8.11 43.12
N TRP A 585 -16.30 -8.71 41.94
CA TRP A 585 -15.20 -9.43 41.30
C TRP A 585 -14.29 -8.44 40.56
N THR A 586 -12.98 -8.57 40.74
CA THR A 586 -11.99 -7.60 40.25
C THR A 586 -11.02 -8.22 39.24
N LEU A 587 -10.76 -7.50 38.14
CA LEU A 587 -9.71 -7.78 37.17
C LEU A 587 -8.53 -6.82 37.39
N LYS A 588 -7.30 -7.34 37.45
CA LYS A 588 -6.10 -6.50 37.60
C LYS A 588 -5.83 -5.70 36.33
N PRO A 589 -5.33 -4.44 36.43
CA PRO A 589 -5.07 -3.59 35.27
C PRO A 589 -3.98 -4.12 34.34
N GLU A 590 -3.06 -4.94 34.86
CA GLU A 590 -1.98 -5.59 34.11
C GLU A 590 -2.44 -6.76 33.23
N ASP A 591 -3.52 -7.45 33.63
CA ASP A 591 -4.07 -8.63 32.93
C ASP A 591 -5.15 -8.28 31.89
N LEU A 592 -5.51 -7.00 31.71
CA LEU A 592 -6.61 -6.56 30.82
C LEU A 592 -6.38 -6.83 29.32
N SER A 593 -5.14 -7.09 28.91
CA SER A 593 -4.82 -7.61 27.57
C SER A 593 -4.94 -9.14 27.52
N ALA A 594 -4.52 -9.84 28.57
CA ALA A 594 -4.62 -11.30 28.71
C ALA A 594 -6.07 -11.79 28.87
N PHE A 595 -6.99 -10.92 29.30
CA PHE A 595 -8.44 -11.15 29.25
C PHE A 595 -8.92 -11.53 27.83
N ILE A 596 -8.31 -10.99 26.78
CA ILE A 596 -8.70 -11.28 25.40
C ILE A 596 -8.10 -12.61 24.98
N ASN A 597 -8.91 -13.67 25.10
CA ASN A 597 -8.54 -15.03 24.74
C ASN A 597 -8.57 -15.26 23.21
N ALA A 598 -7.78 -14.50 22.47
CA ALA A 598 -7.72 -14.51 20.99
C ALA A 598 -7.22 -15.85 20.39
N ALA A 599 -6.82 -16.82 21.22
CA ALA A 599 -6.43 -18.16 20.80
C ALA A 599 -7.60 -19.17 20.82
N GLU A 600 -8.59 -18.98 21.69
CA GLU A 600 -9.74 -19.88 21.84
C GLU A 600 -11.07 -19.22 21.38
N TRP A 601 -11.15 -17.89 21.38
CA TRP A 601 -12.29 -17.15 20.83
C TRP A 601 -12.13 -16.96 19.30
N PRO A 602 -13.01 -17.53 18.45
CA PRO A 602 -12.94 -17.36 17.01
C PRO A 602 -13.48 -15.98 16.60
N LEU A 603 -12.67 -14.94 16.82
CA LEU A 603 -12.93 -13.58 16.31
C LEU A 603 -13.05 -13.65 14.78
N SER A 604 -14.19 -13.27 14.22
CA SER A 604 -14.40 -13.31 12.76
C SER A 604 -13.46 -12.33 12.05
N PRO A 605 -12.48 -12.78 11.24
CA PRO A 605 -11.65 -11.87 10.46
C PRO A 605 -12.49 -11.26 9.34
N SER A 606 -12.61 -9.93 9.34
CA SER A 606 -13.39 -9.21 8.34
C SER A 606 -12.86 -9.45 6.93
N ILE A 607 -13.77 -9.69 5.98
CA ILE A 607 -13.42 -10.06 4.61
C ILE A 607 -13.20 -8.80 3.77
N GLY A 608 -12.03 -8.17 3.88
CA GLY A 608 -11.71 -6.96 3.12
C GLY A 608 -10.29 -6.42 3.31
N PRO A 609 -9.92 -5.36 2.56
CA PRO A 609 -8.68 -4.64 2.73
C PRO A 609 -8.81 -3.56 3.82
N GLY A 610 -8.39 -3.88 5.04
CA GLY A 610 -8.36 -2.93 6.14
C GLY A 610 -8.09 -3.59 7.50
N PRO A 611 -7.67 -2.83 8.53
CA PRO A 611 -7.57 -3.35 9.89
C PRO A 611 -8.96 -3.44 10.54
N THR A 612 -9.21 -4.55 11.24
CA THR A 612 -10.42 -4.74 12.05
C THR A 612 -10.26 -4.10 13.44
N ILE A 613 -11.26 -3.33 13.87
CA ILE A 613 -11.41 -2.79 15.23
C ILE A 613 -12.48 -3.62 15.94
N ASN A 614 -12.10 -4.24 17.06
CA ASN A 614 -12.97 -5.17 17.78
C ASN A 614 -13.66 -4.48 18.97
N PHE A 615 -14.97 -4.64 19.10
CA PHE A 615 -15.77 -4.14 20.23
C PHE A 615 -16.45 -5.29 20.94
N ILE A 616 -15.87 -5.74 22.07
CA ILE A 616 -16.43 -6.82 22.88
C ILE A 616 -17.40 -6.24 23.92
N LEU A 617 -18.64 -6.70 23.88
CA LEU A 617 -19.59 -6.59 24.98
C LEU A 617 -19.56 -7.90 25.76
N TYR A 618 -18.93 -7.91 26.94
CA TYR A 618 -18.85 -9.08 27.79
C TYR A 618 -19.90 -9.02 28.91
N VAL A 619 -20.70 -10.07 29.03
CA VAL A 619 -21.66 -10.24 30.13
C VAL A 619 -21.11 -11.34 31.05
N PRO A 620 -20.71 -11.04 32.30
CA PRO A 620 -20.22 -12.05 33.24
C PRO A 620 -21.36 -12.96 33.70
N ASP A 621 -20.99 -14.17 34.15
CA ASP A 621 -21.96 -15.08 34.78
C ASP A 621 -22.53 -14.48 36.08
N ALA A 622 -23.73 -14.91 36.46
CA ALA A 622 -24.41 -14.46 37.68
C ALA A 622 -23.59 -14.73 38.95
N ALA A 623 -22.76 -15.79 38.99
CA ALA A 623 -21.85 -16.05 40.11
C ALA A 623 -20.63 -15.10 40.16
N GLN A 624 -20.31 -14.42 39.05
CA GLN A 624 -19.15 -13.52 38.88
C GLN A 624 -19.56 -12.06 38.61
N SER A 625 -20.83 -11.71 38.84
CA SER A 625 -21.36 -10.36 38.76
C SER A 625 -21.48 -9.74 40.17
N PRO A 626 -21.17 -8.44 40.35
CA PRO A 626 -20.61 -7.51 39.36
C PRO A 626 -19.11 -7.72 39.15
N LEU A 627 -18.66 -7.60 37.90
CA LEU A 627 -17.26 -7.62 37.49
C LEU A 627 -16.78 -6.19 37.19
N VAL A 628 -15.62 -5.78 37.72
CA VAL A 628 -15.03 -4.45 37.54
C VAL A 628 -13.51 -4.51 37.40
N VAL A 629 -12.89 -3.47 36.85
CA VAL A 629 -11.43 -3.31 36.87
C VAL A 629 -10.98 -2.80 38.25
N LYS A 630 -9.95 -3.45 38.81
CA LYS A 630 -9.33 -3.10 40.10
C LYS A 630 -8.82 -1.66 40.11
N ASP A 631 -8.77 -1.06 41.30
CA ASP A 631 -8.35 0.33 41.60
C ASP A 631 -9.21 1.46 40.98
N SER A 632 -9.83 1.22 39.82
CA SER A 632 -10.59 2.21 39.04
C SER A 632 -12.11 2.02 39.10
N ILE A 633 -12.57 0.81 39.47
CA ILE A 633 -13.99 0.38 39.44
C ILE A 633 -14.61 0.55 38.03
N ALA A 634 -13.77 0.62 37.00
CA ALA A 634 -14.21 0.85 35.63
C ALA A 634 -14.84 -0.43 35.04
N THR A 635 -15.92 -0.26 34.27
CA THR A 635 -16.58 -1.33 33.52
C THR A 635 -16.12 -1.40 32.07
N SER A 636 -15.09 -0.65 31.66
CA SER A 636 -14.60 -0.69 30.27
C SER A 636 -13.14 -0.28 30.14
N TRP A 637 -12.47 -0.75 29.08
CA TRP A 637 -11.12 -0.36 28.72
C TRP A 637 -10.88 -0.41 27.20
N VAL A 638 -9.82 0.26 26.75
CA VAL A 638 -9.37 0.27 25.35
C VAL A 638 -8.05 -0.47 25.26
N VAL A 639 -7.95 -1.43 24.35
CA VAL A 639 -6.70 -2.13 24.03
C VAL A 639 -6.04 -1.42 22.84
N PRO A 640 -4.82 -0.87 23.01
CA PRO A 640 -4.12 -0.09 21.99
C PRO A 640 -4.08 -0.80 20.64
N GLN A 641 -4.40 -0.08 19.56
CA GLN A 641 -4.31 -0.57 18.17
C GLN A 641 -5.10 -1.88 17.90
N TRP A 642 -6.12 -2.19 18.70
CA TRP A 642 -6.91 -3.43 18.56
C TRP A 642 -8.42 -3.21 18.70
N GLY A 643 -8.87 -2.45 19.71
CA GLY A 643 -10.30 -2.39 20.02
C GLY A 643 -10.63 -1.97 21.44
N GLY A 644 -11.86 -2.26 21.86
CA GLY A 644 -12.39 -1.90 23.17
C GLY A 644 -13.24 -3.02 23.78
N VAL A 645 -13.27 -3.06 25.11
CA VAL A 645 -14.05 -4.03 25.89
C VAL A 645 -14.96 -3.27 26.85
N VAL A 646 -16.21 -3.72 26.96
CA VAL A 646 -17.21 -3.21 27.93
C VAL A 646 -17.81 -4.40 28.67
N LEU A 647 -17.84 -4.31 30.00
CA LEU A 647 -18.50 -5.22 30.92
C LEU A 647 -19.93 -4.73 31.18
N LEU A 648 -20.93 -5.55 30.83
CA LEU A 648 -22.34 -5.28 31.14
C LEU A 648 -22.81 -6.17 32.28
N ASN A 649 -22.71 -5.65 33.51
CA ASN A 649 -23.14 -6.35 34.71
C ASN A 649 -24.68 -6.42 34.79
N PRO A 650 -25.31 -7.62 34.79
CA PRO A 650 -26.76 -7.74 34.82
C PRO A 650 -27.35 -7.32 36.18
N SER A 651 -28.36 -6.44 36.15
CA SER A 651 -29.04 -5.95 37.34
C SER A 651 -29.87 -7.05 38.02
N ASN A 652 -29.83 -7.10 39.36
CA ASN A 652 -30.69 -7.94 40.22
C ASN A 652 -30.68 -9.46 39.92
N GLY A 653 -29.63 -9.99 39.29
CA GLY A 653 -29.42 -11.44 39.12
C GLY A 653 -30.36 -12.14 38.11
N THR A 654 -31.34 -11.44 37.55
CA THR A 654 -32.13 -11.94 36.42
C THR A 654 -31.27 -11.96 35.16
N GLN A 655 -30.81 -13.16 34.75
CA GLN A 655 -30.17 -13.34 33.46
C GLN A 655 -31.16 -12.96 32.34
N LEU A 656 -30.82 -11.93 31.58
CA LEU A 656 -31.60 -11.48 30.44
C LEU A 656 -31.20 -12.34 29.23
N ARG A 657 -32.09 -13.26 28.82
CA ARG A 657 -31.93 -14.07 27.58
C ARG A 657 -31.64 -13.24 26.33
N HIS A 658 -32.16 -12.02 26.33
CA HIS A 658 -32.13 -11.09 25.22
C HIS A 658 -31.80 -9.68 25.74
N LEU A 659 -30.76 -9.05 25.19
CA LEU A 659 -30.40 -7.67 25.52
C LEU A 659 -31.18 -6.69 24.66
N SER A 660 -32.18 -6.04 25.26
CA SER A 660 -33.00 -5.05 24.59
C SER A 660 -32.26 -3.73 24.36
N ARG A 661 -32.69 -2.96 23.35
CA ARG A 661 -32.15 -1.65 22.94
C ARG A 661 -31.73 -0.72 24.09
N GLY A 662 -32.56 -0.61 25.13
CA GLY A 662 -32.28 0.24 26.30
C GLY A 662 -31.11 -0.24 27.18
N SER A 663 -30.85 -1.55 27.24
CA SER A 663 -29.68 -2.10 27.94
C SER A 663 -28.37 -1.88 27.18
N LEU A 664 -28.45 -1.71 25.86
CA LEU A 664 -27.30 -1.47 24.99
C LEU A 664 -26.87 0.00 24.94
N GLN A 665 -27.73 0.95 25.34
CA GLN A 665 -27.45 2.39 25.26
C GLN A 665 -26.12 2.78 25.93
N ALA A 666 -25.90 2.39 27.19
CA ALA A 666 -24.67 2.76 27.91
C ALA A 666 -23.41 2.13 27.28
N PRO A 667 -23.36 0.80 27.00
CA PRO A 667 -22.26 0.21 26.25
C PRO A 667 -21.99 0.86 24.90
N PHE A 668 -23.01 1.21 24.13
CA PHE A 668 -22.84 1.80 22.80
C PHE A 668 -22.32 3.25 22.85
N LEU A 669 -22.76 4.05 23.82
CA LEU A 669 -22.15 5.36 24.10
C LEU A 669 -20.68 5.21 24.52
N THR A 670 -20.32 4.17 25.29
CA THR A 670 -18.92 3.85 25.59
C THR A 670 -18.14 3.46 24.33
N PHE A 671 -18.66 2.55 23.49
CA PHE A 671 -18.01 2.16 22.24
C PHE A 671 -17.79 3.35 21.30
N SER A 672 -18.73 4.31 21.20
CA SER A 672 -18.52 5.55 20.43
C SER A 672 -17.32 6.36 20.94
N HIS A 673 -17.15 6.52 22.26
CA HIS A 673 -15.98 7.21 22.84
C HIS A 673 -14.67 6.43 22.63
N GLN A 674 -14.72 5.09 22.71
CA GLN A 674 -13.58 4.22 22.43
C GLN A 674 -13.17 4.30 20.95
N LEU A 675 -14.13 4.31 20.02
CA LEU A 675 -13.92 4.47 18.58
C LEU A 675 -13.25 5.81 18.23
N LEU A 676 -13.75 6.93 18.80
CA LEU A 676 -13.11 8.25 18.66
C LEU A 676 -11.64 8.22 19.14
N THR A 677 -11.37 7.52 20.24
CA THR A 677 -10.02 7.38 20.81
C THR A 677 -9.10 6.52 19.93
N LEU A 678 -9.62 5.41 19.39
CA LEU A 678 -8.89 4.49 18.51
C LEU A 678 -8.63 5.10 17.12
N LEU A 679 -9.55 5.89 16.58
CA LEU A 679 -9.33 6.66 15.33
C LEU A 679 -8.39 7.87 15.53
N GLY A 680 -8.03 8.19 16.79
CA GLY A 680 -7.04 9.22 17.12
C GLY A 680 -7.58 10.65 17.12
N ALA A 681 -8.89 10.82 17.27
CA ALA A 681 -9.50 12.16 17.36
C ALA A 681 -8.93 12.94 18.58
N PRO A 682 -8.81 14.28 18.49
CA PRO A 682 -8.45 15.13 19.64
C PRO A 682 -9.49 14.98 20.78
N SER A 683 -9.13 15.38 22.00
CA SER A 683 -10.04 15.39 23.15
C SER A 683 -10.69 16.76 23.39
N THR A 684 -10.11 17.82 22.84
CA THR A 684 -10.57 19.20 22.95
C THR A 684 -10.60 19.88 21.57
N PRO A 685 -11.53 20.82 21.32
CA PRO A 685 -12.73 21.12 22.11
C PRO A 685 -13.75 19.97 22.07
N ALA A 686 -14.89 20.10 22.77
CA ALA A 686 -15.87 19.03 22.88
C ALA A 686 -16.63 18.73 21.57
N ALA A 687 -16.93 19.77 20.77
CA ALA A 687 -17.75 19.70 19.57
C ALA A 687 -17.21 18.71 18.52
N LEU A 688 -18.01 17.70 18.15
CA LEU A 688 -17.59 16.63 17.26
C LEU A 688 -17.14 17.13 15.86
N PRO A 689 -17.85 18.06 15.19
CA PRO A 689 -17.44 18.54 13.86
C PRO A 689 -16.05 19.18 13.84
N PHE A 690 -15.71 19.98 14.87
CA PHE A 690 -14.40 20.60 15.00
C PHE A 690 -13.31 19.53 15.15
N ARG A 691 -13.52 18.55 16.04
CA ARG A 691 -12.59 17.42 16.26
C ARG A 691 -12.34 16.61 14.98
N LEU A 692 -13.36 16.46 14.14
CA LEU A 692 -13.26 15.80 12.83
C LEU A 692 -12.45 16.63 11.83
N GLN A 693 -12.67 17.95 11.74
CA GLN A 693 -11.84 18.82 10.89
C GLN A 693 -10.36 18.81 11.31
N THR A 694 -10.08 18.90 12.62
CA THR A 694 -8.73 18.75 13.18
C THR A 694 -8.11 17.40 12.78
N LEU A 695 -8.88 16.31 12.88
CA LEU A 695 -8.44 14.98 12.46
C LEU A 695 -8.16 14.90 10.95
N THR A 696 -8.99 15.49 10.09
CA THR A 696 -8.75 15.58 8.63
C THR A 696 -7.37 16.18 8.33
N ARG A 697 -7.03 17.30 8.96
CA ARG A 697 -5.74 18.01 8.78
C ARG A 697 -4.56 17.16 9.26
N ILE A 698 -4.71 16.54 10.44
CA ILE A 698 -3.73 15.62 11.03
C ILE A 698 -3.47 14.42 10.11
N ARG A 699 -4.52 13.80 9.56
CA ARG A 699 -4.40 12.64 8.65
C ARG A 699 -3.81 13.04 7.30
N ALA A 700 -4.23 14.15 6.69
CA ALA A 700 -3.66 14.65 5.43
C ALA A 700 -2.15 14.89 5.54
N ALA A 701 -1.70 15.50 6.64
CA ALA A 701 -0.29 15.66 6.94
C ALA A 701 0.42 14.31 7.19
N SER A 702 -0.14 13.48 8.07
CA SER A 702 0.46 12.19 8.43
C SER A 702 0.64 11.26 7.22
N LEU A 703 -0.27 11.31 6.23
CA LEU A 703 -0.17 10.53 5.01
C LEU A 703 0.86 11.10 4.03
N LEU A 704 0.87 12.42 3.81
CA LEU A 704 1.88 13.07 2.96
C LEU A 704 3.31 12.79 3.45
N LEU A 705 3.54 12.87 4.76
CA LEU A 705 4.84 12.59 5.38
C LEU A 705 5.18 11.08 5.47
N SER A 706 4.18 10.20 5.44
CA SER A 706 4.40 8.75 5.37
C SER A 706 4.77 8.33 3.95
N ALA A 707 3.98 8.76 2.95
CA ALA A 707 4.22 8.48 1.53
C ALA A 707 5.58 9.01 1.04
N SER A 708 6.00 10.21 1.48
CA SER A 708 7.34 10.74 1.14
C SER A 708 8.47 9.93 1.80
N SER A 709 8.27 9.42 3.01
CA SER A 709 9.21 8.53 3.69
C SER A 709 9.30 7.14 3.02
N THR A 710 8.17 6.61 2.56
CA THR A 710 8.07 5.38 1.75
C THR A 710 8.80 5.54 0.41
N MET A 711 8.62 6.67 -0.28
CA MET A 711 9.39 7.02 -1.49
C MET A 711 10.89 7.12 -1.22
N GLY A 712 11.32 7.79 -0.14
CA GLY A 712 12.74 7.83 0.25
C GLY A 712 13.33 6.46 0.59
N SER A 713 12.51 5.58 1.17
CA SER A 713 12.90 4.20 1.50
C SER A 713 13.03 3.34 0.23
N LEU A 714 12.10 3.48 -0.72
CA LEU A 714 12.18 2.84 -2.04
C LEU A 714 13.40 3.33 -2.82
N ALA A 715 13.67 4.64 -2.83
CA ALA A 715 14.85 5.22 -3.47
C ALA A 715 16.14 4.56 -2.96
N ARG A 716 16.37 4.59 -1.64
CA ARG A 716 17.53 3.99 -0.97
C ARG A 716 17.64 2.47 -1.22
N LEU A 717 16.51 1.76 -1.29
CA LEU A 717 16.47 0.33 -1.66
C LEU A 717 16.98 0.11 -3.10
N THR A 718 16.52 0.91 -4.06
CA THR A 718 16.93 0.77 -5.47
C THR A 718 18.36 1.23 -5.77
N GLU A 719 18.95 2.09 -4.93
CA GLU A 719 20.37 2.44 -4.98
C GLU A 719 21.25 1.33 -4.38
N SER A 720 20.86 0.79 -3.22
CA SER A 720 21.66 -0.22 -2.49
C SER A 720 21.61 -1.62 -3.13
N LEU A 721 20.54 -1.98 -3.82
CA LEU A 721 20.36 -3.29 -4.46
C LEU A 721 20.16 -3.15 -5.98
N PRO A 722 21.23 -2.87 -6.75
CA PRO A 722 21.12 -2.53 -8.17
C PRO A 722 20.67 -3.69 -9.08
N SER A 723 20.66 -4.92 -8.57
CA SER A 723 20.24 -6.16 -9.24
C SER A 723 18.74 -6.48 -9.12
N ILE A 724 17.96 -5.69 -8.37
CA ILE A 724 16.51 -5.87 -8.26
C ILE A 724 15.81 -5.47 -9.58
N PRO A 725 14.86 -6.27 -10.10
CA PRO A 725 14.00 -5.86 -11.21
C PRO A 725 13.11 -4.68 -10.80
N ILE A 726 13.01 -3.67 -11.65
CA ILE A 726 12.04 -2.58 -11.48
C ILE A 726 11.02 -2.65 -12.62
N PRO A 727 9.80 -3.16 -12.35
CA PRO A 727 8.71 -3.20 -13.33
C PRO A 727 8.27 -1.81 -13.80
N ALA A 728 7.57 -1.77 -14.94
CA ALA A 728 6.90 -0.56 -15.42
C ALA A 728 5.71 -0.15 -14.51
N THR A 729 5.07 -1.10 -13.82
CA THR A 729 4.02 -0.81 -12.82
C THR A 729 4.55 0.05 -11.67
N VAL A 730 5.67 -0.35 -11.06
CA VAL A 730 6.35 0.42 -10.00
C VAL A 730 6.72 1.83 -10.48
N ALA A 731 7.23 1.97 -11.70
CA ALA A 731 7.56 3.29 -12.25
C ALA A 731 6.32 4.18 -12.47
N ALA A 732 5.19 3.59 -12.86
CA ALA A 732 3.92 4.32 -12.94
C ALA A 732 3.39 4.72 -11.55
N SER A 733 3.39 3.81 -10.57
CA SER A 733 2.97 4.07 -9.19
C SER A 733 3.85 5.12 -8.49
N VAL A 734 5.16 5.14 -8.76
CA VAL A 734 6.06 6.21 -8.28
C VAL A 734 5.70 7.56 -8.92
N ALA A 735 5.41 7.59 -10.23
CA ALA A 735 5.02 8.82 -10.91
C ALA A 735 3.67 9.38 -10.42
N THR A 736 2.66 8.53 -10.21
CA THR A 736 1.37 8.95 -9.62
C THR A 736 1.53 9.40 -8.17
N THR A 737 2.35 8.70 -7.38
CA THR A 737 2.69 9.10 -6.00
C THR A 737 3.28 10.51 -5.96
N LEU A 738 4.27 10.81 -6.81
CA LEU A 738 4.90 12.13 -6.86
C LEU A 738 3.95 13.24 -7.35
N SER A 739 3.06 12.96 -8.31
CA SER A 739 2.05 13.93 -8.72
C SER A 739 1.02 14.21 -7.61
N HIS A 740 0.51 13.19 -6.92
CA HIS A 740 -0.45 13.38 -5.83
C HIS A 740 0.21 13.97 -4.57
N LEU A 741 1.47 13.67 -4.26
CA LEU A 741 2.24 14.38 -3.23
C LEU A 741 2.35 15.88 -3.54
N THR A 742 2.60 16.24 -4.81
CA THR A 742 2.66 17.63 -5.26
C THR A 742 1.31 18.33 -5.08
N SER A 743 0.23 17.72 -5.57
CA SER A 743 -1.14 18.22 -5.40
C SER A 743 -1.51 18.37 -3.92
N ALA A 744 -1.31 17.33 -3.09
CA ALA A 744 -1.59 17.38 -1.65
C ALA A 744 -0.87 18.53 -0.96
N CYS A 745 0.41 18.76 -1.29
CA CYS A 745 1.19 19.89 -0.75
C CYS A 745 0.60 21.26 -1.16
N GLU A 746 0.18 21.40 -2.42
CA GLU A 746 -0.45 22.62 -2.94
C GLU A 746 -1.86 22.84 -2.34
N HIS A 747 -2.61 21.77 -2.11
CA HIS A 747 -3.91 21.79 -1.45
C HIS A 747 -3.80 22.17 0.04
N LEU A 748 -2.84 21.61 0.80
CA LEU A 748 -2.54 22.06 2.16
C LEU A 748 -2.19 23.55 2.20
N ARG A 749 -1.28 24.02 1.34
CA ARG A 749 -0.87 25.43 1.24
C ARG A 749 -2.01 26.39 0.87
N ARG A 750 -3.12 25.91 0.31
CA ARG A 750 -4.34 26.69 0.02
C ARG A 750 -5.44 26.57 1.09
N GLY A 751 -5.29 25.72 2.11
CA GLY A 751 -6.33 25.45 3.10
C GLY A 751 -7.45 24.54 2.57
N ARG A 752 -7.14 23.67 1.61
CA ARG A 752 -8.09 22.71 1.00
C ARG A 752 -7.85 21.32 1.58
N PHE A 753 -8.12 21.16 2.87
CA PHE A 753 -7.71 20.01 3.67
C PHE A 753 -8.43 18.71 3.27
N GLN A 754 -9.70 18.76 2.87
CA GLN A 754 -10.41 17.56 2.37
C GLN A 754 -9.80 17.04 1.07
N ALA A 755 -9.51 17.92 0.11
CA ALA A 755 -8.86 17.54 -1.13
C ALA A 755 -7.39 17.14 -0.93
N ALA A 756 -6.66 17.79 -0.02
CA ALA A 756 -5.32 17.35 0.39
C ALA A 756 -5.33 15.94 1.02
N LEU A 757 -6.37 15.59 1.79
CA LEU A 757 -6.53 14.25 2.35
C LEU A 757 -6.81 13.21 1.25
N ALA A 758 -7.59 13.56 0.22
CA ALA A 758 -7.86 12.68 -0.90
C ALA A 758 -6.59 12.39 -1.72
N ASP A 759 -5.84 13.43 -2.12
CA ASP A 759 -4.55 13.26 -2.81
C ASP A 759 -3.54 12.48 -1.95
N ALA A 760 -3.42 12.80 -0.66
CA ALA A 760 -2.47 12.13 0.23
C ALA A 760 -2.79 10.64 0.45
N ARG A 761 -4.07 10.24 0.39
CA ARG A 761 -4.45 8.81 0.37
C ARG A 761 -3.96 8.11 -0.90
N ILE A 762 -4.25 8.68 -2.07
CA ILE A 762 -3.84 8.08 -3.36
C ILE A 762 -2.31 7.93 -3.39
N ALA A 763 -1.59 8.96 -2.96
CA ALA A 763 -0.14 8.95 -2.81
C ALA A 763 0.36 7.82 -1.88
N GLU A 764 -0.21 7.65 -0.68
CA GLU A 764 0.20 6.57 0.22
C GLU A 764 -0.15 5.18 -0.35
N THR A 765 -1.34 5.00 -0.94
CA THR A 765 -1.73 3.69 -1.48
C THR A 765 -0.85 3.25 -2.66
N GLU A 766 -0.49 4.17 -3.56
CA GLU A 766 0.44 3.85 -4.66
C GLU A 766 1.90 3.78 -4.17
N ALA A 767 2.27 4.50 -3.10
CA ALA A 767 3.58 4.37 -2.46
C ALA A 767 3.76 2.98 -1.84
N GLU A 768 2.85 2.53 -0.97
CA GLU A 768 2.90 1.19 -0.38
C GLU A 768 2.83 0.10 -1.47
N ARG A 769 1.95 0.25 -2.47
CA ARG A 769 1.87 -0.66 -3.62
C ARG A 769 3.20 -0.77 -4.37
N SER A 770 3.87 0.35 -4.63
CA SER A 770 5.16 0.37 -5.34
C SER A 770 6.30 -0.24 -4.52
N PHE A 771 6.25 -0.13 -3.18
CA PHE A 771 7.26 -0.65 -2.26
C PHE A 771 7.08 -2.16 -1.99
N PHE A 772 5.83 -2.64 -1.92
CA PHE A 772 5.48 -4.04 -1.67
C PHE A 772 5.18 -4.86 -2.95
N GLU A 773 5.49 -4.32 -4.14
CA GLU A 773 5.25 -5.00 -5.42
C GLU A 773 5.90 -6.40 -5.46
N LYS A 774 5.08 -7.43 -5.64
CA LYS A 774 5.47 -8.85 -5.46
C LYS A 774 6.68 -9.26 -6.31
N SER A 775 6.83 -8.68 -7.51
CA SER A 775 7.95 -8.96 -8.43
C SER A 775 9.30 -8.38 -7.99
N MET A 776 9.33 -7.34 -7.14
CA MET A 776 10.59 -6.83 -6.58
C MET A 776 11.15 -7.77 -5.51
N VAL A 777 10.27 -8.27 -4.64
CA VAL A 777 10.63 -9.21 -3.56
C VAL A 777 10.97 -10.60 -4.12
N GLY A 778 10.19 -11.09 -5.09
CA GLY A 778 10.24 -12.47 -5.57
C GLY A 778 11.45 -12.87 -6.44
N GLN A 779 12.41 -11.98 -6.71
CA GLN A 779 13.56 -12.29 -7.60
C GLN A 779 14.94 -12.11 -6.95
N MET A 780 15.02 -11.78 -5.66
CA MET A 780 16.31 -11.81 -4.94
C MET A 780 16.78 -13.25 -4.68
N TYR A 781 17.47 -13.88 -5.64
CA TYR A 781 18.73 -14.66 -5.44
C TYR A 781 19.29 -15.28 -6.74
N PHE A 782 19.81 -14.46 -7.66
CA PHE A 782 20.78 -14.94 -8.67
C PHE A 782 21.97 -13.97 -8.81
N PRO A 783 23.01 -14.13 -7.96
CA PRO A 783 24.29 -13.43 -8.11
C PRO A 783 24.89 -13.62 -9.50
N ASP A 784 25.59 -12.61 -10.03
CA ASP A 784 26.16 -12.68 -11.39
C ASP A 784 27.24 -13.77 -11.50
N GLU A 785 27.90 -14.10 -10.40
CA GLU A 785 28.81 -15.24 -10.25
C GLU A 785 28.10 -16.56 -10.59
N HIS A 786 26.85 -16.74 -10.16
CA HIS A 786 26.07 -17.94 -10.46
C HIS A 786 25.66 -17.99 -11.93
N LYS A 787 25.35 -16.84 -12.55
CA LYS A 787 25.10 -16.75 -14.00
C LYS A 787 26.35 -17.19 -14.77
N VAL A 788 27.52 -16.68 -14.40
CA VAL A 788 28.81 -17.08 -15.01
C VAL A 788 29.09 -18.57 -14.79
N ALA A 789 28.87 -19.09 -13.57
CA ALA A 789 29.09 -20.50 -13.25
C ALA A 789 28.20 -21.46 -14.07
N VAL A 790 26.97 -21.08 -14.41
CA VAL A 790 26.09 -21.87 -15.30
C VAL A 790 26.55 -21.84 -16.76
N TYR A 791 27.03 -20.70 -17.26
CA TYR A 791 27.50 -20.60 -18.65
C TYR A 791 28.92 -21.14 -18.89
N LEU A 792 29.78 -21.20 -17.87
CA LEU A 792 31.19 -21.57 -18.02
C LEU A 792 31.42 -23.02 -18.50
N PRO A 793 30.66 -24.06 -18.08
CA PRO A 793 30.76 -25.41 -18.64
C PRO A 793 30.39 -25.48 -20.13
N LEU A 794 29.45 -24.65 -20.58
CA LEU A 794 29.00 -24.62 -21.98
C LEU A 794 29.98 -23.85 -22.88
N LEU A 795 30.47 -22.71 -22.40
CA LEU A 795 31.37 -21.83 -23.17
C LEU A 795 32.84 -22.26 -23.10
N GLY A 796 33.29 -22.88 -22.01
CA GLY A 796 34.69 -23.28 -21.79
C GLY A 796 35.29 -24.15 -22.90
N PRO A 797 34.64 -25.27 -23.31
CA PRO A 797 35.16 -26.16 -24.36
C PRO A 797 35.33 -25.50 -25.72
N ILE A 798 34.55 -24.45 -26.02
CA ILE A 798 34.60 -23.70 -27.29
C ILE A 798 35.56 -22.50 -27.18
N GLY A 799 35.50 -21.78 -26.05
CA GLY A 799 36.27 -20.57 -25.79
C GLY A 799 37.76 -20.82 -25.60
N VAL A 800 38.16 -21.86 -24.86
CA VAL A 800 39.58 -22.14 -24.60
C VAL A 800 40.37 -22.41 -25.90
N PRO A 801 39.91 -23.26 -26.84
CA PRO A 801 40.55 -23.41 -28.15
C PRO A 801 40.58 -22.12 -28.98
N LEU A 802 39.52 -21.31 -28.97
CA LEU A 802 39.47 -20.05 -29.71
C LEU A 802 40.43 -18.98 -29.15
N ILE A 803 40.56 -18.88 -27.82
CA ILE A 803 41.50 -17.97 -27.15
C ILE A 803 42.94 -18.43 -27.39
N VAL A 804 43.24 -19.72 -27.22
CA VAL A 804 44.58 -20.27 -27.50
C VAL A 804 44.96 -20.13 -28.98
N GLY A 805 43.99 -20.29 -29.89
CA GLY A 805 44.15 -20.03 -31.32
C GLY A 805 44.47 -18.56 -31.61
N LEU A 806 43.68 -17.64 -31.08
CA LEU A 806 43.89 -16.19 -31.22
C LEU A 806 45.25 -15.76 -30.66
N LEU A 807 45.61 -16.18 -29.44
CA LEU A 807 46.89 -15.83 -28.81
C LEU A 807 48.11 -16.34 -29.60
N LYS A 808 48.04 -17.55 -30.18
CA LYS A 808 49.10 -18.09 -31.05
C LYS A 808 49.24 -17.27 -32.33
N GLU A 809 48.13 -16.91 -32.98
CA GLU A 809 48.17 -16.20 -34.25
C GLU A 809 48.50 -14.70 -34.07
N VAL A 810 48.09 -14.08 -32.96
CA VAL A 810 48.54 -12.72 -32.56
C VAL A 810 50.04 -12.72 -32.25
N LYS A 811 50.57 -13.70 -31.52
CA LYS A 811 52.02 -13.82 -31.29
C LYS A 811 52.80 -13.97 -32.60
N LYS A 812 52.32 -14.79 -33.55
CA LYS A 812 52.89 -14.87 -34.91
C LYS A 812 52.81 -13.55 -35.67
N ALA A 813 51.67 -12.86 -35.64
CA ALA A 813 51.49 -11.57 -36.33
C ALA A 813 52.43 -10.48 -35.76
N ILE A 814 52.66 -10.48 -34.44
CA ILE A 814 53.66 -9.61 -33.79
C ILE A 814 55.08 -9.99 -34.22
N ALA A 815 55.41 -11.29 -34.26
CA ALA A 815 56.71 -11.75 -34.76
C ALA A 815 56.94 -11.36 -36.24
N LEU A 816 55.93 -11.51 -37.10
CA LEU A 816 55.98 -11.10 -38.50
C LEU A 816 56.13 -9.58 -38.66
N ARG A 817 55.49 -8.78 -37.80
CA ARG A 817 55.65 -7.31 -37.73
C ARG A 817 57.03 -6.91 -37.20
N LYS A 818 57.65 -7.69 -36.32
CA LYS A 818 59.05 -7.47 -35.88
C LYS A 818 60.04 -7.83 -36.98
N ALA A 819 59.83 -8.94 -37.70
CA ALA A 819 60.65 -9.31 -38.86
C ALA A 819 60.58 -8.24 -39.98
N ARG A 820 59.38 -7.72 -40.28
CA ARG A 820 59.15 -6.57 -41.18
C ARG A 820 59.57 -5.19 -40.62
N LYS A 821 60.33 -5.17 -39.52
CA LYS A 821 61.02 -4.00 -38.97
C LYS A 821 62.53 -4.26 -38.73
N ALA A 822 63.01 -5.44 -39.13
CA ALA A 822 64.39 -5.88 -39.00
C ALA A 822 65.02 -6.14 -40.39
N ASN A 823 64.19 -6.48 -41.38
CA ASN A 823 64.33 -6.02 -42.76
C ASN A 823 63.60 -4.68 -42.93
#